data_AF-A0A0M2WCU9-F1
#
_entry.id   AF-A0A0M2WCU9-F1
#
_cell.length_a   1.000
_cell.length_b   1.000
_cell.length_c   1.000
_cell.angle_alpha   90.00
_cell.angle_beta   90.00
_cell.angle_gamma   90.00
#
_symmetry.space_group_name_H-M   'P 1'
#
loop_
_entity.id
_entity.type
_entity.pdbx_description
1 polymer ?
#
loop_
_entity_poly.entity_id
_entity_poly.type
_entity_poly.pdbx_seq_one_letter_code
_entity_poly.pdbx_strand_id
1 'polypeptide(L)'
;MSFNGVNKTYDGTTGAQVSFGDDRVQGDALTVAGNAAFGNKNADAGKTVTVTNVGVSGTDAGNYVLSSNAGSTTADIAVRTLNVSFNGINKTYDGTTGAQVNFGDDRVQGDTLTVAGNAAFGNKNAGAGKAINVMNVALSGGDAGNYVLNANAGSTTADIAARTLNVSFNGVNKTYDGTTGAQVNFGDDRVQGDTLTVAGNAVFGNKNAGTGKAVNVTNVGVSGGDAGNYVLGTNIGSTTADIAARTLNVSFNGVNKTYDGTTGAQVNFGDDRVQGDTLTVAGNAAFGNKNAGNGKAVNVSNVGVSGTDAGNYVLSSNAGSTTADIAARTLNVSFNGVNKTYDGTTSAQVNFGDDRVQGDTLTVAGNAAFGNKNAGNGKAVNVSNVGMSGSDAGNYVLNSNAGSTTADIAVRTLNVSFNGVNKTYDGTTGAQVSFGDDRIQGDALSVSGNAAFGNKNVGAGKAVNVTNVALSGGDAGNYVLGANAGSTTADIGARALNLSGVAGSKVYDGTTGAQLSLGDDRVAGDSLIASAVANFADKNVGAGKAVQVSGAALTGADAGNYFIVLPTGLLASITPASLTLAGLSAAGKVYDGTTSAVVSASANGVLGQDVVSVVGGSGSFADKNAGAEKLVTASGFRLAGADAGNYTLETTGGTAQASIAQKQLSTWIGSGNGLWSDAANWDGGVVPEGANVLAVDFSNSKGIVTYSAAAGSTILKNLNSATGLLLTGGSLTLGESALDRSVLGGLAGLEINGGSLLLNGSLSADRYAQGGGVLSGSGNLLVVNSFNQTAGAIRLAGQLAITQAAGDLRFASVAANTVQLSALNGAIAQDGALLAGSVVAQARDGIVLGNAGNQVGSFTASNSAGGGIALNNTSAPGTLTLGTLVTGAGNITIDNTGGVAAGNINANGGNVSVTAHSPVTVSGKVAGNDIALNASTDVLLGDGAQLAAARDVSVTAGRDISVGGNAKIVSGGNFSASAGASVRFADTASVTLPATGSMSVLAKTGSITGDSGVRVNRQRSGATLLAPNGAVSMADAIFLPATTIDPPVIDPATSAAIDDALRIIKQADRANDPLASTPSAKPDDKKKDSKDVADATDKPTGYKFDDPAKKMYCN
;
A
#
# COMPACT_ATOMS: atom_id res chain seq x y z
N MET A 1 -153.57 176.96 -125.93
CA MET A 1 -153.84 175.85 -124.99
C MET A 1 -152.84 174.71 -125.15
N SER A 2 -152.39 174.09 -124.05
CA SER A 2 -151.43 172.95 -123.97
C SER A 2 -151.84 171.85 -122.96
N PHE A 3 -151.33 170.60 -123.10
CA PHE A 3 -151.68 169.37 -122.31
C PHE A 3 -150.46 168.61 -121.72
N ASN A 4 -150.58 168.00 -120.52
CA ASN A 4 -149.54 167.12 -119.90
C ASN A 4 -150.12 165.88 -119.16
N GLY A 5 -149.51 164.68 -119.30
CA GLY A 5 -150.00 163.36 -118.83
C GLY A 5 -149.23 162.73 -117.64
N VAL A 6 -149.79 161.67 -117.00
CA VAL A 6 -149.32 161.08 -115.71
C VAL A 6 -149.13 159.53 -115.73
N ASN A 7 -148.09 158.99 -115.06
CA ASN A 7 -147.61 157.57 -115.06
C ASN A 7 -148.30 156.60 -114.04
N LYS A 8 -148.17 155.26 -114.21
CA LYS A 8 -148.64 154.18 -113.26
C LYS A 8 -147.80 152.87 -113.23
N THR A 9 -148.26 151.81 -112.52
CA THR A 9 -147.60 150.47 -112.41
C THR A 9 -148.48 149.34 -113.00
N TYR A 10 -147.88 148.21 -113.43
CA TYR A 10 -148.54 147.10 -114.13
C TYR A 10 -149.61 146.45 -113.26
N ASP A 11 -150.82 146.81 -113.60
CA ASP A 11 -152.07 146.32 -113.04
C ASP A 11 -152.92 145.58 -114.09
N GLY A 12 -152.45 145.59 -115.34
CA GLY A 12 -153.13 144.99 -116.49
C GLY A 12 -154.13 145.87 -117.28
N THR A 13 -154.20 147.21 -117.10
CA THR A 13 -155.23 148.09 -117.76
C THR A 13 -154.68 149.34 -118.51
N THR A 14 -155.51 150.07 -119.32
CA THR A 14 -155.08 151.17 -120.25
C THR A 14 -155.52 152.63 -119.97
N GLY A 15 -156.31 152.94 -118.93
CA GLY A 15 -156.77 154.32 -118.67
C GLY A 15 -155.64 155.31 -118.28
N ALA A 16 -155.79 156.61 -118.60
CA ALA A 16 -154.79 157.66 -118.33
C ALA A 16 -155.40 158.99 -117.79
N GLN A 17 -154.59 159.90 -117.26
CA GLN A 17 -154.98 161.21 -116.68
C GLN A 17 -154.13 162.38 -117.24
N VAL A 18 -154.71 163.59 -117.40
CA VAL A 18 -154.08 164.75 -118.07
C VAL A 18 -154.46 166.11 -117.44
N SER A 19 -153.56 167.11 -117.51
CA SER A 19 -153.71 168.52 -117.04
C SER A 19 -153.57 169.57 -118.16
N PHE A 20 -154.14 170.78 -118.00
CA PHE A 20 -154.34 171.81 -119.05
C PHE A 20 -153.71 173.20 -118.71
N GLY A 21 -153.25 173.97 -119.73
CA GLY A 21 -152.71 175.35 -119.57
C GLY A 21 -152.99 176.31 -120.74
N ASP A 22 -153.25 177.60 -120.45
CA ASP A 22 -153.66 178.65 -121.39
C ASP A 22 -152.93 180.00 -121.23
N ASP A 23 -153.17 180.91 -122.18
CA ASP A 23 -152.49 182.20 -122.40
C ASP A 23 -153.34 183.42 -122.00
N ARG A 24 -154.36 183.22 -121.17
CA ARG A 24 -155.28 184.29 -120.77
C ARG A 24 -154.55 185.55 -120.28
N VAL A 25 -155.09 186.72 -120.62
CA VAL A 25 -154.60 187.99 -120.06
C VAL A 25 -154.84 188.00 -118.56
N GLN A 26 -153.84 188.47 -117.82
CA GLN A 26 -153.85 188.47 -116.37
C GLN A 26 -154.96 189.38 -115.83
N GLY A 27 -155.98 188.78 -115.25
CA GLY A 27 -157.17 189.45 -114.70
C GLY A 27 -158.45 188.77 -115.16
N ASP A 28 -158.45 188.22 -116.37
CA ASP A 28 -159.63 187.63 -116.98
C ASP A 28 -159.93 186.23 -116.41
N ALA A 29 -161.19 186.00 -116.09
CA ALA A 29 -161.69 184.71 -115.63
C ALA A 29 -162.09 183.81 -116.81
N LEU A 30 -161.26 182.78 -117.02
CA LEU A 30 -161.39 181.70 -118.02
C LEU A 30 -161.22 180.31 -117.33
N THR A 31 -161.74 179.21 -117.85
CA THR A 31 -161.65 177.84 -117.26
C THR A 31 -161.68 176.82 -118.39
N VAL A 32 -160.86 175.75 -118.38
CA VAL A 32 -160.75 174.77 -119.50
C VAL A 32 -160.73 173.28 -119.06
N ALA A 33 -161.38 172.35 -119.79
CA ALA A 33 -161.46 170.90 -119.45
C ALA A 33 -161.67 169.90 -120.62
N GLY A 34 -161.19 168.62 -120.54
CA GLY A 34 -161.32 167.45 -121.49
C GLY A 34 -160.83 166.03 -121.01
N ASN A 35 -160.85 164.96 -121.84
CA ASN A 35 -160.64 163.49 -121.53
C ASN A 35 -159.33 162.83 -122.07
N ALA A 36 -158.80 161.69 -121.50
CA ALA A 36 -157.55 161.00 -121.98
C ALA A 36 -157.29 159.46 -121.73
N ALA A 37 -156.44 158.76 -122.53
CA ALA A 37 -156.10 157.30 -122.41
C ALA A 37 -154.77 156.77 -123.09
N PHE A 38 -154.22 155.57 -122.68
CA PHE A 38 -153.03 154.85 -123.23
C PHE A 38 -153.34 153.78 -124.31
N GLY A 39 -152.35 153.48 -125.18
CA GLY A 39 -152.48 152.50 -126.26
C GLY A 39 -152.42 150.99 -125.92
N ASN A 40 -151.78 150.56 -124.81
CA ASN A 40 -151.79 149.16 -124.33
C ASN A 40 -151.39 149.02 -122.84
N LYS A 41 -151.60 147.81 -122.26
CA LYS A 41 -151.44 147.52 -120.81
C LYS A 41 -150.03 147.15 -120.36
N ASN A 42 -149.12 146.85 -121.28
CA ASN A 42 -147.82 146.26 -120.92
C ASN A 42 -146.93 147.31 -120.26
N ALA A 43 -146.12 146.87 -119.30
CA ALA A 43 -145.14 147.72 -118.64
C ALA A 43 -144.13 148.24 -119.66
N ASP A 44 -144.12 149.56 -119.87
CA ASP A 44 -143.19 150.26 -120.76
C ASP A 44 -143.20 151.79 -120.51
N ALA A 45 -142.17 152.50 -120.95
CA ALA A 45 -142.01 153.95 -120.75
C ALA A 45 -142.39 154.80 -121.99
N GLY A 46 -142.78 156.06 -121.77
CA GLY A 46 -143.02 157.11 -122.77
C GLY A 46 -144.31 156.97 -123.58
N LYS A 47 -145.28 156.19 -123.11
CA LYS A 47 -146.46 155.81 -123.90
C LYS A 47 -147.35 157.02 -124.21
N THR A 48 -147.86 157.08 -125.43
CA THR A 48 -148.76 158.15 -125.89
C THR A 48 -150.09 158.13 -125.13
N VAL A 49 -150.50 159.30 -124.66
CA VAL A 49 -151.77 159.60 -124.01
C VAL A 49 -152.53 160.60 -124.88
N THR A 50 -153.66 160.17 -125.46
CA THR A 50 -154.47 161.00 -126.37
C THR A 50 -155.48 161.84 -125.57
N VAL A 51 -155.74 163.10 -125.94
CA VAL A 51 -156.60 164.04 -125.19
C VAL A 51 -157.67 164.69 -126.07
N THR A 52 -158.95 164.65 -125.68
CA THR A 52 -160.09 165.10 -126.52
C THR A 52 -161.16 165.87 -125.74
N ASN A 53 -162.01 166.62 -126.45
CA ASN A 53 -163.15 167.40 -125.92
C ASN A 53 -162.77 168.54 -124.97
N VAL A 54 -162.03 169.53 -125.46
CA VAL A 54 -161.52 170.64 -124.67
C VAL A 54 -162.39 171.89 -124.83
N GLY A 55 -163.01 172.37 -123.73
CA GLY A 55 -163.94 173.52 -123.76
C GLY A 55 -163.65 174.58 -122.70
N VAL A 56 -163.85 175.88 -123.05
CA VAL A 56 -163.67 177.05 -122.14
C VAL A 56 -164.95 177.64 -121.59
N SER A 57 -164.95 178.02 -120.31
CA SER A 57 -166.04 178.69 -119.59
C SER A 57 -165.50 179.78 -118.63
N GLY A 58 -166.25 180.85 -118.33
CA GLY A 58 -165.82 181.92 -117.40
C GLY A 58 -166.34 183.33 -117.75
N THR A 59 -166.30 184.29 -116.81
CA THR A 59 -166.95 185.61 -116.97
C THR A 59 -166.33 186.50 -118.04
N ASP A 60 -165.05 186.33 -118.34
CA ASP A 60 -164.35 187.05 -119.41
C ASP A 60 -164.16 186.19 -120.67
N ALA A 61 -164.67 184.94 -120.67
CA ALA A 61 -164.54 184.01 -121.80
C ALA A 61 -165.04 184.62 -123.12
N GLY A 62 -165.95 185.60 -123.06
CA GLY A 62 -166.43 186.36 -124.22
C GLY A 62 -165.37 187.20 -124.94
N ASN A 63 -164.24 187.50 -124.31
CA ASN A 63 -163.08 188.16 -124.92
C ASN A 63 -162.17 187.17 -125.67
N TYR A 64 -162.37 185.85 -125.47
CA TYR A 64 -161.49 184.81 -125.98
C TYR A 64 -162.17 183.99 -127.07
N VAL A 65 -161.45 183.84 -128.16
CA VAL A 65 -161.69 182.77 -129.13
C VAL A 65 -160.61 181.70 -128.95
N LEU A 66 -161.04 180.45 -128.84
CA LEU A 66 -160.17 179.27 -128.86
C LEU A 66 -159.62 179.00 -130.26
N SER A 67 -158.40 178.50 -130.32
CA SER A 67 -157.83 177.96 -131.55
C SER A 67 -158.19 176.50 -131.83
N SER A 68 -158.56 175.71 -130.80
CA SER A 68 -158.75 174.25 -130.93
C SER A 68 -159.43 173.60 -129.71
N ASN A 69 -159.98 172.39 -129.89
CA ASN A 69 -160.62 171.54 -128.86
C ASN A 69 -159.92 170.17 -128.59
N ALA A 70 -158.71 169.92 -129.10
CA ALA A 70 -158.04 168.61 -128.98
C ALA A 70 -156.48 168.68 -128.98
N GLY A 71 -155.82 167.63 -128.45
CA GLY A 71 -154.36 167.44 -128.50
C GLY A 71 -153.83 166.15 -127.85
N SER A 72 -152.52 166.05 -127.60
CA SER A 72 -151.90 164.83 -127.06
C SER A 72 -150.71 165.09 -126.13
N THR A 73 -150.40 164.12 -125.26
CA THR A 73 -149.26 164.08 -124.30
C THR A 73 -148.76 162.63 -124.08
N THR A 74 -147.81 162.38 -123.17
CA THR A 74 -147.18 161.05 -122.91
C THR A 74 -147.05 160.70 -121.40
N ALA A 75 -147.01 159.39 -121.03
CA ALA A 75 -146.78 158.82 -119.67
C ALA A 75 -146.41 157.28 -119.61
N ASP A 76 -146.02 156.70 -118.46
CA ASP A 76 -145.38 155.34 -118.30
C ASP A 76 -146.21 154.26 -117.53
N ILE A 77 -145.87 152.96 -117.68
CA ILE A 77 -146.32 151.79 -116.88
C ILE A 77 -145.14 150.88 -116.42
N ALA A 78 -144.96 150.47 -115.13
CA ALA A 78 -143.80 149.66 -114.60
C ALA A 78 -144.09 148.20 -114.11
N VAL A 79 -143.10 147.28 -113.91
CA VAL A 79 -143.23 145.79 -113.61
C VAL A 79 -143.42 145.33 -112.12
N ARG A 80 -143.78 144.04 -111.83
CA ARG A 80 -144.13 143.41 -110.49
C ARG A 80 -143.15 142.28 -110.00
N THR A 81 -143.26 141.73 -108.77
CA THR A 81 -142.34 140.73 -108.11
C THR A 81 -143.00 139.36 -107.70
N LEU A 82 -142.24 138.22 -107.54
CA LEU A 82 -142.67 136.77 -107.32
C LEU A 82 -141.78 135.87 -106.33
N ASN A 83 -142.33 134.87 -105.58
CA ASN A 83 -141.71 134.00 -104.49
C ASN A 83 -141.73 132.42 -104.67
N VAL A 84 -140.81 131.58 -104.05
CA VAL A 84 -140.64 130.06 -104.22
C VAL A 84 -140.17 129.21 -102.95
N SER A 85 -140.41 127.85 -102.79
CA SER A 85 -140.01 126.89 -101.65
C SER A 85 -139.52 125.38 -101.94
N PHE A 86 -138.92 124.55 -100.97
CA PHE A 86 -138.22 123.16 -101.13
C PHE A 86 -138.36 121.96 -100.05
N ASN A 87 -138.13 120.62 -100.34
CA ASN A 87 -138.14 119.39 -99.41
C ASN A 87 -137.27 118.08 -99.81
N GLY A 88 -136.67 117.19 -98.91
CA GLY A 88 -135.70 116.02 -99.22
C GLY A 88 -135.84 114.53 -98.61
N ILE A 89 -134.92 113.53 -98.89
CA ILE A 89 -135.08 111.98 -98.77
C ILE A 89 -133.85 111.08 -98.22
N ASN A 90 -134.02 109.94 -97.46
CA ASN A 90 -133.04 109.02 -96.67
C ASN A 90 -132.30 107.77 -97.35
N LYS A 91 -131.21 107.13 -96.76
CA LYS A 91 -130.44 105.88 -97.22
C LYS A 91 -129.63 104.97 -96.18
N THR A 92 -128.80 103.97 -96.61
CA THR A 92 -127.89 103.05 -95.79
C THR A 92 -126.38 103.16 -96.16
N TYR A 93 -125.43 102.80 -95.25
CA TYR A 93 -123.96 102.93 -95.43
C TYR A 93 -123.45 102.03 -96.55
N ASP A 94 -123.11 102.71 -97.64
CA ASP A 94 -122.56 102.20 -98.89
C ASP A 94 -121.22 102.87 -99.23
N GLY A 95 -120.84 103.91 -98.46
CA GLY A 95 -119.66 104.73 -98.71
C GLY A 95 -119.83 106.01 -99.54
N THR A 96 -121.03 106.54 -99.89
CA THR A 96 -121.23 107.72 -100.82
C THR A 96 -122.12 108.90 -100.30
N THR A 97 -122.24 110.06 -101.01
CA THR A 97 -122.92 111.33 -100.54
C THR A 97 -124.12 111.95 -101.34
N GLY A 98 -124.65 111.34 -102.42
CA GLY A 98 -125.75 111.96 -103.22
C GLY A 98 -127.14 112.05 -102.54
N ALA A 99 -127.99 113.04 -102.91
CA ALA A 99 -129.35 113.27 -102.35
C ALA A 99 -130.42 113.76 -103.39
N GLN A 100 -131.71 113.92 -103.02
CA GLN A 100 -132.89 114.23 -103.91
C GLN A 100 -133.92 115.23 -103.25
N VAL A 101 -134.60 116.14 -104.00
CA VAL A 101 -135.56 117.22 -103.50
C VAL A 101 -136.74 117.71 -104.44
N ASN A 102 -137.79 118.46 -103.95
CA ASN A 102 -139.04 119.01 -104.67
C ASN A 102 -139.33 120.59 -104.54
N PHE A 103 -140.17 121.32 -105.39
CA PHE A 103 -140.37 122.84 -105.51
C PHE A 103 -141.84 123.49 -105.61
N GLY A 104 -142.13 124.83 -105.31
CA GLY A 104 -143.43 125.62 -105.58
C GLY A 104 -143.51 127.23 -105.44
N ASP A 105 -144.49 128.03 -106.02
CA ASP A 105 -144.55 129.57 -106.22
C ASP A 105 -145.91 130.46 -106.11
N ASP A 106 -145.93 131.84 -106.30
CA ASP A 106 -147.06 132.86 -106.01
C ASP A 106 -147.62 133.91 -107.08
N ARG A 107 -147.73 133.62 -108.39
CA ARG A 107 -148.02 134.58 -109.52
C ARG A 107 -149.44 135.24 -109.65
N VAL A 108 -149.62 136.31 -110.48
CA VAL A 108 -150.95 136.90 -110.83
C VAL A 108 -151.75 135.93 -111.71
N GLN A 109 -153.06 135.85 -111.44
CA GLN A 109 -153.95 134.88 -112.05
C GLN A 109 -154.22 135.21 -113.53
N GLY A 110 -153.97 134.23 -114.40
CA GLY A 110 -154.04 134.39 -115.85
C GLY A 110 -152.67 134.49 -116.54
N ASP A 111 -151.59 134.66 -115.76
CA ASP A 111 -150.23 134.80 -116.27
C ASP A 111 -149.44 133.46 -116.28
N THR A 112 -148.48 133.35 -117.19
CA THR A 112 -147.83 132.08 -117.57
C THR A 112 -146.31 132.05 -117.22
N LEU A 113 -145.83 131.20 -116.24
CA LEU A 113 -144.38 130.96 -115.84
C LEU A 113 -144.00 129.55 -115.19
N THR A 114 -142.71 129.17 -114.94
CA THR A 114 -142.19 127.85 -114.35
C THR A 114 -140.89 127.94 -113.47
N VAL A 115 -140.56 126.96 -112.57
CA VAL A 115 -139.41 126.95 -111.56
C VAL A 115 -138.61 125.59 -111.38
N ALA A 116 -137.25 125.55 -111.21
CA ALA A 116 -136.38 124.32 -111.02
C ALA A 116 -134.97 124.48 -110.31
N GLY A 117 -134.25 123.42 -109.78
CA GLY A 117 -132.87 123.41 -109.11
C GLY A 117 -132.19 122.02 -108.65
N ASN A 118 -130.98 121.98 -108.00
CA ASN A 118 -130.11 120.78 -107.66
C ASN A 118 -129.86 120.42 -106.14
N ALA A 119 -129.53 119.15 -105.70
CA ALA A 119 -129.31 118.75 -104.26
C ALA A 119 -128.30 117.58 -103.83
N ALA A 120 -127.68 117.61 -102.61
CA ALA A 120 -126.72 116.58 -102.06
C ALA A 120 -126.52 116.51 -100.49
N PHE A 121 -126.02 115.38 -99.90
CA PHE A 121 -125.67 115.20 -98.45
C PHE A 121 -124.25 115.65 -98.07
N GLY A 122 -124.05 116.06 -96.81
CA GLY A 122 -122.74 116.52 -96.30
C GLY A 122 -121.62 115.48 -96.10
N ASN A 123 -121.91 114.19 -95.83
CA ASN A 123 -120.88 113.11 -95.73
C ASN A 123 -121.47 111.68 -95.86
N LYS A 124 -120.59 110.68 -96.03
CA LYS A 124 -120.93 109.27 -96.30
C LYS A 124 -121.27 108.42 -95.06
N ASN A 125 -120.91 108.89 -93.86
CA ASN A 125 -120.94 108.06 -92.64
C ASN A 125 -122.38 107.77 -92.19
N ALA A 126 -122.62 106.64 -91.53
CA ALA A 126 -123.93 106.38 -90.92
C ALA A 126 -124.29 107.46 -89.87
N GLY A 127 -125.53 107.97 -89.91
CA GLY A 127 -126.12 108.93 -88.96
C GLY A 127 -127.45 109.53 -89.45
N ALA A 128 -128.30 109.98 -88.52
CA ALA A 128 -129.61 110.60 -88.80
C ALA A 128 -129.54 112.12 -89.04
N GLY A 129 -130.55 112.70 -89.69
CA GLY A 129 -130.82 114.13 -89.86
C GLY A 129 -129.82 114.89 -90.73
N LYS A 130 -129.10 114.22 -91.63
CA LYS A 130 -128.07 114.81 -92.48
C LYS A 130 -128.65 115.90 -93.39
N ALA A 131 -127.98 117.05 -93.43
CA ALA A 131 -128.41 118.19 -94.24
C ALA A 131 -128.31 117.93 -95.76
N ILE A 132 -129.26 118.50 -96.51
CA ILE A 132 -129.34 118.54 -97.96
C ILE A 132 -129.41 120.01 -98.43
N ASN A 133 -128.45 120.46 -99.25
CA ASN A 133 -128.43 121.82 -99.80
C ASN A 133 -129.06 121.88 -101.20
N VAL A 134 -129.86 122.92 -101.50
CA VAL A 134 -130.55 123.11 -102.80
C VAL A 134 -130.14 124.43 -103.49
N MET A 135 -129.68 124.38 -104.75
CA MET A 135 -129.10 125.54 -105.45
C MET A 135 -129.59 125.71 -106.90
N ASN A 136 -129.50 126.95 -107.43
CA ASN A 136 -129.76 127.38 -108.83
C ASN A 136 -131.24 127.42 -109.28
N VAL A 137 -132.06 128.31 -108.70
CA VAL A 137 -133.50 128.45 -109.02
C VAL A 137 -133.79 129.59 -110.00
N ALA A 138 -134.58 129.35 -111.07
CA ALA A 138 -134.85 130.29 -112.16
C ALA A 138 -136.31 130.27 -112.69
N LEU A 139 -136.77 131.37 -113.34
CA LEU A 139 -138.09 131.51 -114.00
C LEU A 139 -138.04 131.53 -115.53
N SER A 140 -139.12 131.08 -116.18
CA SER A 140 -139.36 131.18 -117.64
C SER A 140 -140.86 131.21 -117.97
N GLY A 141 -141.31 131.93 -119.01
CA GLY A 141 -142.71 131.92 -119.49
C GLY A 141 -143.18 133.21 -120.21
N GLY A 142 -144.37 133.19 -120.83
CA GLY A 142 -144.89 134.26 -121.70
C GLY A 142 -145.19 135.60 -121.02
N ASP A 143 -145.53 135.58 -119.73
CA ASP A 143 -145.78 136.78 -118.93
C ASP A 143 -144.61 137.09 -117.98
N ALA A 144 -143.50 136.34 -118.07
CA ALA A 144 -142.36 136.49 -117.18
C ALA A 144 -141.73 137.90 -117.24
N GLY A 145 -141.85 138.60 -118.37
CA GLY A 145 -141.38 139.99 -118.52
C GLY A 145 -142.11 141.01 -117.65
N ASN A 146 -143.24 140.62 -117.06
CA ASN A 146 -143.98 141.42 -116.09
C ASN A 146 -143.54 141.15 -114.64
N TYR A 147 -142.64 140.17 -114.38
CA TYR A 147 -142.22 139.70 -113.06
C TYR A 147 -140.71 139.74 -112.82
N VAL A 148 -140.33 139.89 -111.55
CA VAL A 148 -138.97 139.65 -111.04
C VAL A 148 -138.99 138.71 -109.81
N LEU A 149 -138.05 137.76 -109.71
CA LEU A 149 -137.92 136.80 -108.58
C LEU A 149 -137.46 137.45 -107.27
N ASN A 150 -137.91 136.90 -106.14
CA ASN A 150 -137.41 137.26 -104.82
C ASN A 150 -136.11 136.54 -104.40
N ALA A 151 -135.87 135.28 -104.78
CA ALA A 151 -134.64 134.53 -104.43
C ALA A 151 -134.35 133.31 -105.32
N ASN A 152 -133.09 132.84 -105.35
CA ASN A 152 -132.60 131.76 -106.24
C ASN A 152 -131.96 130.50 -105.56
N ALA A 153 -132.12 130.26 -104.24
CA ALA A 153 -131.54 129.12 -103.49
C ALA A 153 -132.24 128.76 -102.14
N GLY A 154 -132.00 127.55 -101.57
CA GLY A 154 -132.47 127.11 -100.22
C GLY A 154 -132.00 125.72 -99.70
N SER A 155 -132.65 125.12 -98.69
CA SER A 155 -132.15 123.89 -97.97
C SER A 155 -133.23 122.95 -97.37
N THR A 156 -132.89 121.66 -97.11
CA THR A 156 -133.73 120.59 -96.47
C THR A 156 -132.87 119.43 -95.82
N THR A 157 -133.40 118.26 -95.37
CA THR A 157 -132.66 117.21 -94.55
C THR A 157 -133.10 115.71 -94.72
N ALA A 158 -132.24 114.67 -94.42
CA ALA A 158 -132.50 113.18 -94.42
C ALA A 158 -131.39 112.21 -93.78
N ASP A 159 -131.55 110.85 -93.61
CA ASP A 159 -130.68 109.89 -92.80
C ASP A 159 -129.74 108.86 -93.54
N ILE A 160 -128.73 108.22 -92.86
CA ILE A 160 -127.84 107.06 -93.28
C ILE A 160 -127.62 105.95 -92.16
N ALA A 161 -127.61 104.60 -92.39
CA ALA A 161 -127.45 103.49 -91.36
C ALA A 161 -126.23 102.48 -91.50
N ALA A 162 -125.80 101.67 -90.49
CA ALA A 162 -124.53 100.82 -90.43
C ALA A 162 -124.62 99.27 -90.75
N ARG A 163 -123.48 98.51 -90.92
CA ARG A 163 -123.32 97.08 -91.41
C ARG A 163 -122.79 96.03 -90.35
N THR A 164 -122.71 94.72 -90.62
CA THR A 164 -122.26 93.60 -89.70
C THR A 164 -120.92 92.87 -90.12
N LEU A 165 -120.12 92.26 -89.20
CA LEU A 165 -118.78 91.58 -89.39
C LEU A 165 -118.59 90.19 -88.67
N ASN A 166 -117.94 89.16 -89.26
CA ASN A 166 -117.72 87.76 -88.76
C ASN A 166 -116.21 87.33 -88.56
N VAL A 167 -115.86 86.34 -87.68
CA VAL A 167 -114.45 85.93 -87.28
C VAL A 167 -114.17 84.39 -87.16
N SER A 168 -112.91 83.87 -87.32
CA SER A 168 -112.45 82.43 -87.17
C SER A 168 -111.08 82.18 -86.41
N PHE A 169 -110.71 80.92 -85.98
CA PHE A 169 -109.54 80.53 -85.08
C PHE A 169 -108.67 79.27 -85.47
N ASN A 170 -107.35 79.21 -85.18
CA ASN A 170 -106.43 78.02 -85.38
C ASN A 170 -105.29 77.86 -84.31
N GLY A 171 -104.98 76.66 -83.76
CA GLY A 171 -104.01 76.40 -82.64
C GLY A 171 -102.59 75.85 -82.97
N VAL A 172 -101.66 75.85 -81.99
CA VAL A 172 -100.19 75.57 -82.14
C VAL A 172 -99.58 74.58 -81.10
N ASN A 173 -98.71 73.63 -81.51
CA ASN A 173 -98.07 72.53 -80.71
C ASN A 173 -96.85 72.93 -79.81
N LYS A 174 -96.46 72.12 -78.79
CA LYS A 174 -95.28 72.30 -77.88
C LYS A 174 -94.61 71.00 -77.34
N THR A 175 -93.51 71.12 -76.56
CA THR A 175 -92.86 70.03 -75.79
C THR A 175 -93.13 70.17 -74.28
N TYR A 176 -93.09 69.07 -73.52
CA TYR A 176 -93.35 69.04 -72.07
C TYR A 176 -92.36 69.92 -71.32
N ASP A 177 -92.91 70.98 -70.73
CA ASP A 177 -92.23 71.99 -69.92
C ASP A 177 -92.89 72.14 -68.53
N GLY A 178 -93.95 71.38 -68.27
CA GLY A 178 -94.74 71.44 -67.04
C GLY A 178 -95.94 72.41 -67.03
N THR A 179 -96.32 73.09 -68.13
CA THR A 179 -97.35 74.18 -68.14
C THR A 179 -98.51 74.00 -69.16
N THR A 180 -99.63 74.72 -68.98
CA THR A 180 -100.88 74.64 -69.81
C THR A 180 -101.10 75.77 -70.84
N GLY A 181 -100.20 76.73 -70.99
CA GLY A 181 -100.39 77.85 -71.95
C GLY A 181 -100.44 77.40 -73.42
N ALA A 182 -101.31 78.03 -74.23
CA ALA A 182 -101.46 77.75 -75.67
C ALA A 182 -101.45 79.05 -76.51
N GLN A 183 -101.36 78.92 -77.85
CA GLN A 183 -101.35 80.03 -78.81
C GLN A 183 -102.34 79.76 -79.95
N VAL A 184 -103.00 80.82 -80.49
CA VAL A 184 -103.99 80.75 -81.60
C VAL A 184 -103.92 81.95 -82.57
N ASN A 185 -104.35 81.77 -83.83
CA ASN A 185 -104.41 82.79 -84.91
C ASN A 185 -105.87 83.15 -85.35
N PHE A 186 -106.19 84.41 -85.76
CA PHE A 186 -107.56 84.96 -86.07
C PHE A 186 -107.79 85.48 -87.54
N GLY A 187 -109.04 85.55 -88.08
CA GLY A 187 -109.41 86.21 -89.39
C GLY A 187 -110.90 86.66 -89.59
N ASP A 188 -111.24 87.63 -90.49
CA ASP A 188 -112.57 88.35 -90.66
C ASP A 188 -113.09 88.75 -92.10
N ASP A 189 -114.29 89.38 -92.26
CA ASP A 189 -115.04 89.63 -93.56
C ASP A 189 -115.46 91.10 -93.96
N ARG A 190 -114.69 92.14 -93.60
CA ARG A 190 -115.01 93.59 -93.78
C ARG A 190 -115.18 94.12 -95.24
N VAL A 191 -115.79 95.31 -95.45
CA VAL A 191 -115.79 96.04 -96.75
C VAL A 191 -114.37 96.47 -97.12
N GLN A 192 -114.03 96.28 -98.39
CA GLN A 192 -112.69 96.55 -98.89
C GLN A 192 -112.31 98.03 -98.79
N GLY A 193 -111.16 98.31 -98.17
CA GLY A 193 -110.68 99.66 -97.90
C GLY A 193 -110.95 100.13 -96.47
N ASP A 194 -111.81 99.43 -95.71
CA ASP A 194 -112.11 99.77 -94.33
C ASP A 194 -111.07 99.20 -93.34
N THR A 195 -110.82 99.97 -92.28
CA THR A 195 -109.74 99.71 -91.32
C THR A 195 -110.28 99.17 -89.98
N LEU A 196 -110.03 97.87 -89.67
CA LEU A 196 -110.32 97.20 -88.37
C LEU A 196 -109.31 96.09 -87.93
N THR A 197 -109.34 95.60 -86.69
CA THR A 197 -108.44 94.53 -86.11
C THR A 197 -109.19 93.60 -85.14
N VAL A 198 -108.80 92.31 -85.05
CA VAL A 198 -109.43 91.24 -84.24
C VAL A 198 -108.42 90.47 -83.34
N ALA A 199 -108.74 90.23 -82.05
CA ALA A 199 -107.85 89.52 -81.07
C ALA A 199 -108.60 88.81 -79.91
N GLY A 200 -107.97 87.81 -79.21
CA GLY A 200 -108.48 87.02 -78.05
C GLY A 200 -107.44 86.09 -77.33
N ASN A 201 -107.84 85.28 -76.32
CA ASN A 201 -106.96 84.45 -75.43
C ASN A 201 -107.04 82.92 -75.67
N ALA A 202 -105.99 82.09 -75.39
CA ALA A 202 -106.00 80.62 -75.56
C ALA A 202 -105.22 79.74 -74.52
N VAL A 203 -105.73 78.54 -74.16
CA VAL A 203 -105.13 77.59 -73.18
C VAL A 203 -105.36 76.08 -73.47
N PHE A 204 -104.43 75.18 -73.08
CA PHE A 204 -104.58 73.69 -73.09
C PHE A 204 -105.28 73.15 -71.83
N GLY A 205 -105.94 71.99 -71.94
CA GLY A 205 -106.64 71.34 -70.81
C GLY A 205 -105.76 70.73 -69.70
N ASN A 206 -104.52 70.29 -69.97
CA ASN A 206 -103.55 69.84 -68.95
C ASN A 206 -102.10 69.87 -69.49
N LYS A 207 -101.11 69.77 -68.58
CA LYS A 207 -99.67 69.87 -68.90
C LYS A 207 -99.06 68.61 -69.54
N ASN A 208 -99.70 67.44 -69.43
CA ASN A 208 -99.08 66.16 -69.74
C ASN A 208 -98.87 65.97 -71.25
N ALA A 209 -97.79 65.28 -71.63
CA ALA A 209 -97.52 64.93 -73.01
C ALA A 209 -98.69 64.14 -73.64
N GLY A 210 -99.05 64.45 -74.88
CA GLY A 210 -100.11 63.81 -75.66
C GLY A 210 -100.48 64.59 -76.93
N THR A 211 -101.09 63.91 -77.90
CA THR A 211 -101.51 64.49 -79.19
C THR A 211 -102.98 64.96 -79.18
N GLY A 212 -103.32 65.96 -79.99
CA GLY A 212 -104.68 66.42 -80.27
C GLY A 212 -105.38 67.12 -79.10
N LYS A 213 -104.63 67.75 -78.19
CA LYS A 213 -105.17 68.37 -76.98
C LYS A 213 -106.02 69.60 -77.33
N ALA A 214 -107.16 69.75 -76.66
CA ALA A 214 -108.08 70.87 -76.87
C ALA A 214 -107.49 72.22 -76.45
N VAL A 215 -107.76 73.26 -77.25
CA VAL A 215 -107.40 74.66 -77.02
C VAL A 215 -108.66 75.54 -77.08
N ASN A 216 -108.99 76.21 -75.98
CA ASN A 216 -110.19 77.05 -75.87
C ASN A 216 -109.86 78.53 -76.09
N VAL A 217 -110.66 79.25 -76.90
CA VAL A 217 -110.46 80.67 -77.26
C VAL A 217 -111.58 81.58 -76.75
N THR A 218 -111.25 82.68 -76.04
CA THR A 218 -112.23 83.60 -75.44
C THR A 218 -111.86 85.09 -75.62
N ASN A 219 -112.85 85.98 -75.43
CA ASN A 219 -112.73 87.45 -75.46
C ASN A 219 -112.33 88.05 -76.82
N VAL A 220 -113.09 87.75 -77.88
CA VAL A 220 -112.85 88.29 -79.23
C VAL A 220 -113.51 89.66 -79.41
N GLY A 221 -112.76 90.67 -79.88
CA GLY A 221 -113.26 92.04 -80.10
C GLY A 221 -112.73 92.71 -81.39
N VAL A 222 -113.40 93.78 -81.84
CA VAL A 222 -113.07 94.56 -83.05
C VAL A 222 -112.80 96.02 -82.72
N SER A 223 -111.77 96.62 -83.33
CA SER A 223 -111.43 98.05 -83.19
C SER A 223 -110.89 98.61 -84.51
N GLY A 224 -110.93 99.93 -84.73
CA GLY A 224 -110.39 100.59 -85.93
C GLY A 224 -111.19 101.82 -86.41
N GLY A 225 -110.65 102.55 -87.39
CA GLY A 225 -111.21 103.83 -87.86
C GLY A 225 -112.59 103.74 -88.52
N ASP A 226 -112.89 102.61 -89.15
CA ASP A 226 -114.20 102.36 -89.78
C ASP A 226 -115.08 101.46 -88.92
N ALA A 227 -114.65 101.09 -87.72
CA ALA A 227 -115.40 100.17 -86.85
C ALA A 227 -116.81 100.68 -86.50
N GLY A 228 -117.02 102.01 -86.45
CA GLY A 228 -118.34 102.62 -86.25
C GLY A 228 -119.33 102.39 -87.38
N ASN A 229 -118.87 101.88 -88.53
CA ASN A 229 -119.71 101.44 -89.64
C ASN A 229 -120.08 99.94 -89.54
N TYR A 230 -119.56 99.20 -88.54
CA TYR A 230 -119.77 97.75 -88.35
C TYR A 230 -120.30 97.34 -86.96
N VAL A 231 -120.93 96.17 -86.90
CA VAL A 231 -121.31 95.45 -85.67
C VAL A 231 -120.79 94.00 -85.74
N LEU A 232 -120.12 93.48 -84.69
CA LEU A 232 -119.48 92.14 -84.64
C LEU A 232 -120.47 90.98 -84.40
N GLY A 233 -120.25 89.83 -85.05
CA GLY A 233 -121.12 88.65 -84.99
C GLY A 233 -120.96 87.69 -83.79
N THR A 234 -119.75 87.50 -83.22
CA THR A 234 -119.50 86.63 -82.03
C THR A 234 -118.20 86.97 -81.29
N ASN A 235 -118.07 86.57 -80.01
CA ASN A 235 -116.91 86.85 -79.15
C ASN A 235 -116.16 85.62 -78.53
N ILE A 236 -116.43 84.38 -78.97
CA ILE A 236 -115.84 83.12 -78.42
C ILE A 236 -115.61 81.99 -79.48
N GLY A 237 -114.73 81.00 -79.21
CA GLY A 237 -114.55 79.76 -80.03
C GLY A 237 -113.51 78.72 -79.54
N SER A 238 -113.11 77.73 -80.36
CA SER A 238 -112.20 76.62 -79.98
C SER A 238 -111.34 76.03 -81.14
N THR A 239 -110.23 75.34 -80.82
CA THR A 239 -109.28 74.63 -81.75
C THR A 239 -108.45 73.53 -81.01
N THR A 240 -107.42 72.89 -81.62
CA THR A 240 -106.59 71.79 -81.02
C THR A 240 -105.07 71.90 -81.31
N ALA A 241 -104.20 71.26 -80.49
CA ALA A 241 -102.72 71.14 -80.65
C ALA A 241 -102.03 70.04 -79.76
N ASP A 242 -100.75 69.67 -79.99
CA ASP A 242 -99.99 68.57 -79.31
C ASP A 242 -98.98 69.02 -78.21
N ILE A 243 -98.63 68.13 -77.25
CA ILE A 243 -97.50 68.24 -76.28
C ILE A 243 -96.58 66.98 -76.35
N ALA A 244 -95.27 67.09 -76.64
CA ALA A 244 -94.32 65.94 -76.69
C ALA A 244 -93.54 65.65 -75.38
N ALA A 245 -93.08 64.41 -75.13
CA ALA A 245 -92.31 63.99 -73.92
C ALA A 245 -90.80 64.40 -73.94
N ARG A 246 -90.13 64.48 -72.78
CA ARG A 246 -88.74 64.95 -72.59
C ARG A 246 -87.72 63.81 -72.38
N THR A 247 -86.45 63.96 -72.75
CA THR A 247 -85.39 62.94 -72.48
C THR A 247 -84.81 63.06 -71.05
N LEU A 248 -84.49 61.92 -70.39
CA LEU A 248 -83.86 61.83 -69.05
C LEU A 248 -82.48 61.12 -69.10
N ASN A 249 -81.44 61.70 -68.50
CA ASN A 249 -80.08 61.16 -68.42
C ASN A 249 -79.74 60.60 -67.01
N VAL A 250 -79.01 59.49 -66.93
CA VAL A 250 -78.64 58.80 -65.67
C VAL A 250 -77.12 58.62 -65.52
N SER A 251 -76.58 58.74 -64.29
CA SER A 251 -75.16 58.55 -63.93
C SER A 251 -74.93 57.47 -62.85
N PHE A 252 -73.72 56.88 -62.78
CA PHE A 252 -73.36 55.72 -61.93
C PHE A 252 -72.06 55.93 -61.12
N ASN A 253 -72.05 55.63 -59.82
CA ASN A 253 -70.86 55.70 -58.95
C ASN A 253 -70.61 54.38 -58.17
N GLY A 254 -69.47 53.71 -58.42
CA GLY A 254 -69.12 52.42 -57.80
C GLY A 254 -68.61 52.51 -56.36
N VAL A 255 -68.76 51.42 -55.59
CA VAL A 255 -68.35 51.32 -54.17
C VAL A 255 -67.26 50.26 -53.97
N ASN A 256 -66.18 50.61 -53.26
CA ASN A 256 -65.03 49.74 -52.96
C ASN A 256 -65.39 48.60 -51.98
N LYS A 257 -64.66 47.48 -52.03
CA LYS A 257 -64.80 46.33 -51.09
C LYS A 257 -63.45 45.69 -50.72
N THR A 258 -63.46 44.80 -49.72
CA THR A 258 -62.34 43.88 -49.42
C THR A 258 -62.59 42.54 -50.10
N TYR A 259 -61.52 41.82 -50.45
CA TYR A 259 -61.59 40.50 -51.08
C TYR A 259 -62.39 39.50 -50.22
N ASP A 260 -63.48 38.98 -50.79
CA ASP A 260 -64.40 38.02 -50.19
C ASP A 260 -64.63 36.79 -51.07
N GLY A 261 -63.92 36.68 -52.20
CA GLY A 261 -64.06 35.60 -53.16
C GLY A 261 -65.15 35.77 -54.22
N THR A 262 -65.91 36.90 -54.25
CA THR A 262 -67.06 37.09 -55.15
C THR A 262 -66.95 38.32 -56.08
N THR A 263 -67.72 38.34 -57.19
CA THR A 263 -67.76 39.44 -58.18
C THR A 263 -68.85 40.50 -57.93
N GLY A 264 -69.68 40.37 -56.88
CA GLY A 264 -70.76 41.33 -56.61
C GLY A 264 -70.25 42.74 -56.31
N ALA A 265 -70.92 43.75 -56.88
CA ALA A 265 -70.59 45.17 -56.68
C ALA A 265 -71.83 45.97 -56.24
N GLN A 266 -71.62 47.17 -55.69
CA GLN A 266 -72.67 48.13 -55.33
C GLN A 266 -72.43 49.45 -56.07
N VAL A 267 -73.50 50.13 -56.50
CA VAL A 267 -73.47 51.37 -57.29
C VAL A 267 -74.59 52.32 -56.85
N ASN A 268 -74.30 53.62 -56.81
CA ASN A 268 -75.27 54.71 -56.56
C ASN A 268 -75.71 55.39 -57.87
N PHE A 269 -76.99 55.76 -58.01
CA PHE A 269 -77.61 56.36 -59.23
C PHE A 269 -77.96 57.85 -59.07
N GLY A 270 -77.91 58.65 -60.15
CA GLY A 270 -78.42 60.05 -60.22
C GLY A 270 -78.95 60.47 -61.60
N ASP A 271 -79.86 61.47 -61.70
CA ASP A 271 -80.58 61.89 -62.93
C ASP A 271 -80.88 63.42 -63.08
N ASP A 272 -81.43 63.87 -64.23
CA ASP A 272 -81.63 65.29 -64.63
C ASP A 272 -83.10 65.75 -64.86
N ARG A 273 -84.06 65.17 -64.13
CA ARG A 273 -85.52 65.46 -64.26
C ARG A 273 -85.93 66.93 -64.06
N VAL A 274 -87.11 67.33 -64.58
CA VAL A 274 -87.77 68.62 -64.25
C VAL A 274 -88.10 68.65 -62.75
N GLN A 275 -87.79 69.79 -62.11
CA GLN A 275 -87.97 69.97 -60.68
C GLN A 275 -89.45 69.84 -60.27
N GLY A 276 -89.71 69.00 -59.27
CA GLY A 276 -91.07 68.70 -58.79
C GLY A 276 -91.67 67.41 -59.36
N ASP A 277 -91.07 66.81 -60.38
CA ASP A 277 -91.53 65.54 -60.95
C ASP A 277 -91.04 64.34 -60.12
N THR A 278 -91.91 63.34 -59.97
CA THR A 278 -91.69 62.14 -59.15
C THR A 278 -91.35 60.92 -60.01
N LEU A 279 -90.09 60.47 -59.94
CA LEU A 279 -89.58 59.21 -60.54
C LEU A 279 -88.42 58.55 -59.73
N THR A 280 -88.10 57.27 -59.98
CA THR A 280 -87.02 56.48 -59.32
C THR A 280 -86.17 55.75 -60.36
N VAL A 281 -84.85 55.61 -60.12
CA VAL A 281 -83.88 54.92 -60.99
C VAL A 281 -83.20 53.74 -60.26
N ALA A 282 -83.10 52.56 -60.88
CA ALA A 282 -82.44 51.37 -60.32
C ALA A 282 -81.85 50.42 -61.39
N GLY A 283 -80.88 49.57 -61.03
CA GLY A 283 -80.21 48.57 -61.90
C GLY A 283 -79.23 47.61 -61.16
N ASN A 284 -78.58 46.68 -61.88
CA ASN A 284 -77.66 45.66 -61.35
C ASN A 284 -76.17 46.01 -61.58
N ALA A 285 -75.26 45.63 -60.66
CA ALA A 285 -73.81 45.90 -60.77
C ALA A 285 -72.89 44.73 -60.37
N ALA A 286 -71.80 44.52 -61.13
CA ALA A 286 -70.77 43.50 -60.83
C ALA A 286 -69.37 43.87 -61.33
N PHE A 287 -68.32 43.37 -60.65
CA PHE A 287 -66.93 43.40 -61.08
C PHE A 287 -66.63 42.32 -62.14
N GLY A 288 -65.66 42.57 -63.02
CA GLY A 288 -65.24 41.60 -64.05
C GLY A 288 -64.55 40.33 -63.51
N ASN A 289 -63.94 40.37 -62.32
CA ASN A 289 -63.40 39.20 -61.62
C ASN A 289 -63.29 39.47 -60.10
N LYS A 290 -63.11 38.39 -59.31
CA LYS A 290 -63.04 38.44 -57.84
C LYS A 290 -61.73 39.02 -57.28
N ASN A 291 -60.65 39.10 -58.07
CA ASN A 291 -59.30 39.33 -57.56
C ASN A 291 -59.09 40.76 -57.05
N ALA A 292 -58.23 40.92 -56.04
CA ALA A 292 -57.86 42.23 -55.50
C ALA A 292 -57.21 43.13 -56.58
N GLY A 293 -57.46 44.44 -56.50
CA GLY A 293 -56.92 45.45 -57.40
C GLY A 293 -57.67 46.77 -57.33
N ASN A 294 -57.00 47.86 -57.73
CA ASN A 294 -57.56 49.20 -57.73
C ASN A 294 -58.22 49.52 -59.08
N GLY A 295 -59.25 50.38 -59.08
CA GLY A 295 -59.92 50.91 -60.27
C GLY A 295 -60.61 49.85 -61.12
N LYS A 296 -61.05 48.74 -60.53
CA LYS A 296 -61.67 47.65 -61.28
C LYS A 296 -62.99 48.10 -61.89
N ALA A 297 -63.21 47.71 -63.14
CA ALA A 297 -64.44 48.00 -63.86
C ALA A 297 -65.65 47.34 -63.17
N VAL A 298 -66.70 48.15 -62.98
CA VAL A 298 -68.03 47.75 -62.51
C VAL A 298 -69.02 47.98 -63.65
N ASN A 299 -69.60 46.91 -64.15
CA ASN A 299 -70.58 46.96 -65.23
C ASN A 299 -71.99 47.11 -64.64
N VAL A 300 -72.74 48.12 -65.11
CA VAL A 300 -74.12 48.41 -64.67
C VAL A 300 -75.10 48.12 -65.79
N SER A 301 -76.15 47.35 -65.49
CA SER A 301 -77.13 46.88 -66.49
C SER A 301 -78.55 46.95 -65.96
N ASN A 302 -79.53 46.90 -66.87
CA ASN A 302 -80.97 46.90 -66.58
C ASN A 302 -81.44 48.16 -65.82
N VAL A 303 -81.00 49.34 -66.27
CA VAL A 303 -81.41 50.62 -65.69
C VAL A 303 -82.83 50.96 -66.14
N GLY A 304 -83.74 51.18 -65.19
CA GLY A 304 -85.14 51.52 -65.45
C GLY A 304 -85.63 52.74 -64.66
N VAL A 305 -86.68 53.40 -65.17
CA VAL A 305 -87.37 54.54 -64.53
C VAL A 305 -88.82 54.19 -64.23
N SER A 306 -89.30 54.51 -63.04
CA SER A 306 -90.70 54.34 -62.61
C SER A 306 -91.19 55.56 -61.82
N GLY A 307 -92.51 55.76 -61.71
CA GLY A 307 -93.10 56.90 -60.97
C GLY A 307 -94.29 57.54 -61.70
N THR A 308 -94.98 58.48 -61.05
CA THR A 308 -96.20 59.14 -61.57
C THR A 308 -95.92 60.04 -62.78
N ASP A 309 -94.74 60.66 -62.83
CA ASP A 309 -94.34 61.55 -63.93
C ASP A 309 -93.48 60.85 -64.98
N ALA A 310 -93.20 59.54 -64.81
CA ALA A 310 -92.33 58.79 -65.71
C ALA A 310 -92.81 58.83 -67.18
N GLY A 311 -94.12 58.87 -67.43
CA GLY A 311 -94.70 58.97 -68.78
C GLY A 311 -94.43 60.30 -69.50
N ASN A 312 -93.92 61.31 -68.79
CA ASN A 312 -93.45 62.56 -69.40
C ASN A 312 -91.99 62.48 -69.85
N TYR A 313 -91.29 61.36 -69.56
CA TYR A 313 -89.88 61.16 -69.88
C TYR A 313 -89.60 59.94 -70.76
N VAL A 314 -88.49 59.99 -71.48
CA VAL A 314 -87.86 58.84 -72.15
C VAL A 314 -86.38 58.75 -71.72
N LEU A 315 -85.93 57.57 -71.26
CA LEU A 315 -84.54 57.34 -70.85
C LEU A 315 -83.56 57.46 -72.03
N SER A 316 -82.37 58.03 -71.80
CA SER A 316 -81.32 58.08 -72.81
C SER A 316 -80.53 56.77 -72.98
N SER A 317 -80.40 55.94 -71.93
CA SER A 317 -79.75 54.61 -71.97
C SER A 317 -80.23 53.70 -70.82
N ASN A 318 -80.15 52.37 -71.00
CA ASN A 318 -80.50 51.36 -69.99
C ASN A 318 -79.28 50.59 -69.39
N ALA A 319 -78.05 51.05 -69.69
CA ALA A 319 -76.81 50.44 -69.21
C ALA A 319 -75.66 51.46 -69.12
N GLY A 320 -74.61 51.13 -68.35
CA GLY A 320 -73.39 51.93 -68.24
C GLY A 320 -72.27 51.25 -67.45
N SER A 321 -71.25 52.01 -67.05
CA SER A 321 -70.11 51.50 -66.30
C SER A 321 -69.56 52.52 -65.32
N THR A 322 -68.86 52.05 -64.30
CA THR A 322 -68.12 52.84 -63.31
C THR A 322 -66.93 52.02 -62.80
N THR A 323 -66.15 52.50 -61.83
CA THR A 323 -64.99 51.78 -61.27
C THR A 323 -65.03 51.74 -59.74
N ALA A 324 -64.47 50.70 -59.14
CA ALA A 324 -64.25 50.57 -57.69
C ALA A 324 -63.07 49.64 -57.36
N ASP A 325 -62.50 49.73 -56.16
CA ASP A 325 -61.36 48.92 -55.70
C ASP A 325 -61.81 47.63 -54.98
N ILE A 326 -61.03 46.55 -55.13
CA ILE A 326 -61.07 45.37 -54.26
C ILE A 326 -59.74 45.29 -53.49
N ALA A 327 -59.73 45.56 -52.19
CA ALA A 327 -58.53 45.45 -51.35
C ALA A 327 -58.18 43.99 -51.00
N ALA A 328 -56.88 43.65 -50.94
CA ALA A 328 -56.41 42.32 -50.52
C ALA A 328 -56.74 42.04 -49.04
N ARG A 329 -56.98 40.78 -48.68
CA ARG A 329 -57.35 40.35 -47.32
C ARG A 329 -56.11 39.97 -46.50
N THR A 330 -56.05 40.33 -45.21
CA THR A 330 -54.98 39.86 -44.33
C THR A 330 -55.09 38.36 -44.06
N LEU A 331 -53.99 37.60 -44.18
CA LEU A 331 -53.90 36.18 -43.85
C LEU A 331 -53.11 35.98 -42.54
N ASN A 332 -53.69 35.23 -41.60
CA ASN A 332 -53.06 34.83 -40.35
C ASN A 332 -52.52 33.40 -40.46
N VAL A 333 -51.23 33.22 -40.14
CA VAL A 333 -50.55 31.92 -40.17
C VAL A 333 -50.28 31.44 -38.75
N SER A 334 -50.52 30.17 -38.49
CA SER A 334 -50.21 29.45 -37.26
C SER A 334 -49.12 28.40 -37.49
N PHE A 335 -48.32 28.14 -36.46
CA PHE A 335 -47.18 27.21 -36.50
C PHE A 335 -47.38 26.12 -35.46
N ASN A 336 -47.18 24.86 -35.83
CA ASN A 336 -47.20 23.73 -34.90
C ASN A 336 -45.88 22.94 -35.01
N GLY A 337 -45.10 22.92 -33.92
CA GLY A 337 -43.78 22.30 -33.87
C GLY A 337 -43.85 20.77 -33.84
N VAL A 338 -42.91 20.11 -34.52
CA VAL A 338 -42.84 18.64 -34.55
C VAL A 338 -41.71 18.16 -33.64
N ASN A 339 -42.03 17.24 -32.74
CA ASN A 339 -41.08 16.62 -31.82
C ASN A 339 -40.04 15.78 -32.58
N LYS A 340 -38.81 15.67 -32.05
CA LYS A 340 -37.73 14.83 -32.61
C LYS A 340 -36.95 14.12 -31.50
N THR A 341 -36.16 13.13 -31.87
CA THR A 341 -35.11 12.57 -31.02
C THR A 341 -33.80 13.32 -31.24
N TYR A 342 -32.97 13.44 -30.21
CA TYR A 342 -31.68 14.10 -30.28
C TYR A 342 -30.79 13.54 -31.41
N ASP A 343 -30.42 14.42 -32.34
CA ASP A 343 -29.61 14.12 -33.53
C ASP A 343 -28.38 15.03 -33.67
N GLY A 344 -28.10 15.84 -32.64
CA GLY A 344 -26.96 16.77 -32.61
C GLY A 344 -27.16 18.09 -33.37
N THR A 345 -28.33 18.34 -33.97
CA THR A 345 -28.59 19.54 -34.79
C THR A 345 -29.69 20.45 -34.20
N THR A 346 -29.71 21.72 -34.62
CA THR A 346 -30.77 22.69 -34.26
C THR A 346 -31.94 22.70 -35.25
N SER A 347 -31.92 21.89 -36.31
CA SER A 347 -33.00 21.88 -37.31
C SER A 347 -34.32 21.39 -36.69
N ALA A 348 -35.40 22.12 -36.97
CA ALA A 348 -36.74 21.79 -36.53
C ALA A 348 -37.69 21.63 -37.74
N GLN A 349 -38.78 20.92 -37.54
CA GLN A 349 -39.87 20.83 -38.51
C GLN A 349 -41.13 21.47 -37.90
N VAL A 350 -41.88 22.20 -38.72
CA VAL A 350 -43.14 22.85 -38.32
C VAL A 350 -44.21 22.61 -39.37
N ASN A 351 -45.44 22.39 -38.92
CA ASN A 351 -46.62 22.35 -39.77
C ASN A 351 -47.26 23.76 -39.79
N PHE A 352 -47.63 24.24 -40.98
CA PHE A 352 -48.26 25.55 -41.18
C PHE A 352 -49.78 25.41 -41.33
N GLY A 353 -50.55 26.27 -40.65
CA GLY A 353 -51.99 26.43 -40.86
C GLY A 353 -52.36 27.90 -41.10
N ASP A 354 -53.47 28.18 -41.79
CA ASP A 354 -53.91 29.55 -42.11
C ASP A 354 -55.44 29.71 -42.19
N ASP A 355 -55.94 30.96 -42.30
CA ASP A 355 -57.36 31.33 -42.28
C ASP A 355 -57.91 31.82 -43.64
N ARG A 356 -57.39 31.29 -44.75
CA ARG A 356 -57.80 31.68 -46.12
C ARG A 356 -59.30 31.49 -46.40
N VAL A 357 -59.82 32.22 -47.39
CA VAL A 357 -61.16 31.99 -47.96
C VAL A 357 -61.22 30.59 -48.57
N GLN A 358 -62.27 29.85 -48.24
CA GLN A 358 -62.44 28.46 -48.67
C GLN A 358 -62.47 28.34 -50.20
N GLY A 359 -61.68 27.40 -50.74
CA GLY A 359 -61.56 27.17 -52.18
C GLY A 359 -60.39 27.91 -52.85
N ASP A 360 -59.71 28.82 -52.16
CA ASP A 360 -58.54 29.51 -52.69
C ASP A 360 -57.27 28.63 -52.65
N THR A 361 -56.48 28.71 -53.71
CA THR A 361 -55.25 27.94 -53.90
C THR A 361 -54.02 28.76 -53.54
N LEU A 362 -53.44 28.44 -52.37
CA LEU A 362 -52.27 29.08 -51.76
C LEU A 362 -51.41 28.04 -50.98
N THR A 363 -50.12 28.27 -50.84
CA THR A 363 -49.20 27.48 -50.00
C THR A 363 -48.42 28.41 -49.09
N VAL A 364 -48.22 27.97 -47.83
CA VAL A 364 -47.43 28.69 -46.82
C VAL A 364 -46.23 27.83 -46.43
N ALA A 365 -45.03 28.41 -46.44
CA ALA A 365 -43.79 27.73 -46.07
C ALA A 365 -42.78 28.69 -45.42
N GLY A 366 -41.82 28.16 -44.66
CA GLY A 366 -40.76 28.90 -43.97
C GLY A 366 -39.71 28.00 -43.32
N ASN A 367 -38.71 28.59 -42.65
CA ASN A 367 -37.63 27.89 -41.97
C ASN A 367 -37.92 27.77 -40.47
N ALA A 368 -37.52 26.65 -39.84
CA ALA A 368 -37.68 26.43 -38.40
C ALA A 368 -36.41 25.85 -37.76
N ALA A 369 -36.05 26.37 -36.58
CA ALA A 369 -34.93 25.87 -35.79
C ALA A 369 -35.17 25.99 -34.28
N PHE A 370 -34.63 25.04 -33.52
CA PHE A 370 -34.51 25.11 -32.07
C PHE A 370 -33.41 26.09 -31.66
N GLY A 371 -33.56 26.73 -30.50
CA GLY A 371 -32.52 27.62 -29.95
C GLY A 371 -31.20 26.93 -29.58
N ASN A 372 -31.22 25.61 -29.32
CA ASN A 372 -30.03 24.78 -29.17
C ASN A 372 -30.35 23.30 -29.48
N LYS A 373 -29.30 22.49 -29.68
CA LYS A 373 -29.43 21.06 -30.04
C LYS A 373 -29.90 20.16 -28.89
N ASN A 374 -29.84 20.61 -27.63
CA ASN A 374 -29.96 19.74 -26.47
C ASN A 374 -31.38 19.19 -26.25
N ALA A 375 -31.50 17.98 -25.70
CA ALA A 375 -32.78 17.38 -25.34
C ALA A 375 -33.55 18.22 -24.32
N GLY A 376 -34.89 18.14 -24.35
CA GLY A 376 -35.78 18.84 -23.45
C GLY A 376 -37.19 18.97 -23.99
N ASN A 377 -38.16 19.15 -23.08
CA ASN A 377 -39.56 19.32 -23.43
C ASN A 377 -39.90 20.80 -23.65
N GLY A 378 -40.86 21.08 -24.54
CA GLY A 378 -41.40 22.42 -24.79
C GLY A 378 -40.35 23.40 -25.33
N LYS A 379 -39.32 22.93 -26.04
CA LYS A 379 -38.25 23.81 -26.52
C LYS A 379 -38.79 24.77 -27.56
N ALA A 380 -38.36 26.03 -27.44
CA ALA A 380 -38.71 27.07 -28.40
C ALA A 380 -38.18 26.72 -29.79
N VAL A 381 -39.08 26.78 -30.77
CA VAL A 381 -38.82 26.68 -32.21
C VAL A 381 -39.11 28.05 -32.82
N ASN A 382 -38.08 28.68 -33.35
CA ASN A 382 -38.19 29.96 -34.03
C ASN A 382 -38.50 29.70 -35.52
N VAL A 383 -39.58 30.28 -36.01
CA VAL A 383 -40.01 30.20 -37.41
C VAL A 383 -39.74 31.53 -38.10
N SER A 384 -39.07 31.50 -39.24
CA SER A 384 -38.67 32.69 -39.99
C SER A 384 -38.85 32.49 -41.50
N ASN A 385 -38.84 33.60 -42.24
CA ASN A 385 -38.99 33.61 -43.70
C ASN A 385 -40.29 32.95 -44.18
N VAL A 386 -41.39 33.20 -43.46
CA VAL A 386 -42.72 32.70 -43.84
C VAL A 386 -43.19 33.43 -45.08
N GLY A 387 -43.45 32.69 -46.15
CA GLY A 387 -43.89 33.20 -47.45
C GLY A 387 -45.17 32.54 -47.93
N MET A 388 -45.83 33.20 -48.90
CA MET A 388 -47.05 32.75 -49.57
C MET A 388 -46.78 32.57 -51.08
N SER A 389 -47.26 31.47 -51.67
CA SER A 389 -47.20 31.24 -53.11
C SER A 389 -48.46 30.53 -53.62
N GLY A 390 -48.87 30.76 -54.87
CA GLY A 390 -50.06 30.15 -55.46
C GLY A 390 -50.87 31.15 -56.29
N SER A 391 -51.87 30.68 -57.02
CA SER A 391 -52.68 31.51 -57.94
C SER A 391 -53.49 32.57 -57.21
N ASP A 392 -53.94 32.31 -55.99
CA ASP A 392 -54.75 33.25 -55.20
C ASP A 392 -53.92 34.05 -54.19
N ALA A 393 -52.60 33.84 -54.11
CA ALA A 393 -51.74 34.50 -53.13
C ALA A 393 -51.78 36.03 -53.21
N GLY A 394 -51.92 36.60 -54.41
CA GLY A 394 -52.03 38.05 -54.64
C GLY A 394 -53.33 38.68 -54.10
N ASN A 395 -54.32 37.87 -53.69
CA ASN A 395 -55.53 38.34 -53.03
C ASN A 395 -55.34 38.52 -51.51
N TYR A 396 -54.17 38.15 -50.98
CA TYR A 396 -53.85 38.21 -49.56
C TYR A 396 -52.59 39.02 -49.25
N VAL A 397 -52.50 39.50 -48.01
CA VAL A 397 -51.29 40.08 -47.41
C VAL A 397 -50.99 39.31 -46.12
N LEU A 398 -49.76 38.80 -45.96
CA LEU A 398 -49.33 38.11 -44.73
C LEU A 398 -49.35 39.07 -43.54
N ASN A 399 -49.94 38.65 -42.42
CA ASN A 399 -49.90 39.43 -41.18
C ASN A 399 -48.48 39.49 -40.57
N SER A 400 -47.71 38.39 -40.65
CA SER A 400 -46.32 38.31 -40.15
C SER A 400 -45.50 37.32 -40.99
N ASN A 401 -44.20 37.59 -41.16
CA ASN A 401 -43.25 36.70 -41.84
C ASN A 401 -42.39 35.85 -40.88
N ALA A 402 -42.70 35.90 -39.58
CA ALA A 402 -42.01 35.17 -38.53
C ALA A 402 -42.95 34.83 -37.36
N GLY A 403 -42.56 33.85 -36.55
CA GLY A 403 -43.27 33.48 -35.34
C GLY A 403 -42.53 32.43 -34.52
N SER A 404 -43.21 31.86 -33.53
CA SER A 404 -42.64 30.84 -32.66
C SER A 404 -43.66 29.76 -32.31
N THR A 405 -43.17 28.54 -32.10
CA THR A 405 -43.92 27.43 -31.50
C THR A 405 -43.00 26.68 -30.53
N THR A 406 -43.49 25.65 -29.87
CA THR A 406 -42.67 24.72 -29.09
C THR A 406 -42.70 23.31 -29.69
N ALA A 407 -41.63 22.54 -29.47
CA ALA A 407 -41.57 21.10 -29.72
C ALA A 407 -40.56 20.44 -28.76
N ASP A 408 -40.69 19.14 -28.53
CA ASP A 408 -39.80 18.37 -27.68
C ASP A 408 -38.60 17.81 -28.48
N ILE A 409 -37.41 17.81 -27.88
CA ILE A 409 -36.29 16.97 -28.30
C ILE A 409 -36.13 15.86 -27.26
N ALA A 410 -36.52 14.64 -27.59
CA ALA A 410 -36.36 13.48 -26.72
C ALA A 410 -34.88 13.06 -26.63
N VAL A 411 -34.47 12.57 -25.45
CA VAL A 411 -33.13 11.99 -25.25
C VAL A 411 -32.91 10.76 -26.13
N ARG A 412 -31.67 10.54 -26.59
CA ARG A 412 -31.29 9.38 -27.42
C ARG A 412 -30.78 8.22 -26.56
N THR A 413 -31.17 6.98 -26.87
CA THR A 413 -30.57 5.80 -26.20
C THR A 413 -29.12 5.61 -26.65
N LEU A 414 -28.20 5.46 -25.68
CA LEU A 414 -26.79 5.14 -25.90
C LEU A 414 -26.52 3.67 -25.56
N ASN A 415 -25.94 2.92 -26.49
CA ASN A 415 -25.52 1.53 -26.28
C ASN A 415 -24.05 1.50 -25.86
N VAL A 416 -23.76 0.89 -24.72
CA VAL A 416 -22.39 0.78 -24.18
C VAL A 416 -21.93 -0.68 -24.26
N SER A 417 -20.70 -0.90 -24.73
CA SER A 417 -20.02 -2.20 -24.74
C SER A 417 -18.87 -2.24 -23.72
N PHE A 418 -18.59 -3.42 -23.19
CA PHE A 418 -17.63 -3.66 -22.12
C PHE A 418 -16.51 -4.59 -22.60
N ASN A 419 -15.26 -4.13 -22.52
CA ASN A 419 -14.09 -4.96 -22.82
C ASN A 419 -13.25 -5.13 -21.56
N GLY A 420 -13.24 -6.35 -21.00
CA GLY A 420 -12.50 -6.69 -19.80
C GLY A 420 -10.99 -6.63 -20.03
N VAL A 421 -10.26 -6.16 -19.02
CA VAL A 421 -8.79 -6.08 -19.05
C VAL A 421 -8.20 -7.18 -18.17
N ASN A 422 -7.29 -7.98 -18.75
CA ASN A 422 -6.58 -9.02 -18.02
C ASN A 422 -5.74 -8.42 -16.88
N LYS A 423 -5.64 -9.14 -15.76
CA LYS A 423 -4.81 -8.74 -14.61
C LYS A 423 -3.96 -9.89 -14.09
N THR A 424 -2.92 -9.56 -13.35
CA THR A 424 -2.23 -10.53 -12.48
C THR A 424 -2.95 -10.58 -11.12
N TYR A 425 -2.94 -11.74 -10.47
CA TYR A 425 -3.56 -11.94 -9.16
C TYR A 425 -3.03 -10.94 -8.12
N ASP A 426 -3.94 -10.25 -7.42
CA ASP A 426 -3.63 -9.23 -6.40
C ASP A 426 -4.46 -9.41 -5.10
N GLY A 427 -5.14 -10.55 -4.96
CA GLY A 427 -6.00 -10.87 -3.82
C GLY A 427 -7.38 -10.20 -3.82
N THR A 428 -7.72 -9.38 -4.82
CA THR A 428 -9.00 -8.65 -4.88
C THR A 428 -9.87 -9.11 -6.05
N THR A 429 -11.18 -8.86 -5.95
CA THR A 429 -12.14 -9.06 -7.05
C THR A 429 -12.21 -7.87 -8.01
N GLY A 430 -11.50 -6.77 -7.76
CA GLY A 430 -11.55 -5.58 -8.60
C GLY A 430 -11.06 -5.88 -10.03
N ALA A 431 -11.84 -5.46 -11.03
CA ALA A 431 -11.51 -5.58 -12.44
C ALA A 431 -11.40 -4.20 -13.08
N GLN A 432 -10.63 -4.11 -14.16
CA GLN A 432 -10.64 -2.94 -15.04
C GLN A 432 -11.42 -3.30 -16.31
N VAL A 433 -12.20 -2.34 -16.80
CA VAL A 433 -12.98 -2.47 -18.04
C VAL A 433 -12.77 -1.21 -18.86
N SER A 434 -12.66 -1.37 -20.17
CA SER A 434 -12.74 -0.27 -21.12
C SER A 434 -14.12 -0.22 -21.77
N PHE A 435 -14.63 0.99 -22.01
CA PHE A 435 -15.97 1.22 -22.54
C PHE A 435 -15.90 1.61 -24.02
N GLY A 436 -16.77 1.02 -24.84
CA GLY A 436 -17.12 1.53 -26.16
C GLY A 436 -18.58 2.00 -26.19
N ASP A 437 -18.93 2.96 -27.04
CA ASP A 437 -20.31 3.43 -27.21
C ASP A 437 -20.62 3.92 -28.63
N ASP A 438 -21.89 4.17 -28.93
CA ASP A 438 -22.42 4.60 -30.23
C ASP A 438 -22.88 6.07 -30.28
N ARG A 439 -22.23 6.94 -29.49
CA ARG A 439 -22.55 8.38 -29.41
C ARG A 439 -22.48 9.08 -30.77
N ILE A 440 -23.17 10.22 -30.89
CA ILE A 440 -22.98 11.14 -32.02
C ILE A 440 -21.57 11.72 -31.93
N GLN A 441 -20.82 11.64 -33.04
CA GLN A 441 -19.43 12.09 -33.12
C GLN A 441 -19.31 13.59 -32.78
N GLY A 442 -18.38 13.93 -31.90
CA GLY A 442 -18.15 15.31 -31.43
C GLY A 442 -18.85 15.66 -30.12
N ASP A 443 -19.75 14.82 -29.59
CA ASP A 443 -20.37 15.05 -28.29
C ASP A 443 -19.41 14.75 -27.13
N ALA A 444 -19.41 15.66 -26.14
CA ALA A 444 -18.63 15.58 -24.92
C ALA A 444 -19.32 14.69 -23.89
N LEU A 445 -19.01 13.39 -23.96
CA LEU A 445 -19.57 12.33 -23.12
C LEU A 445 -18.45 11.48 -22.49
N SER A 446 -18.64 11.02 -21.26
CA SER A 446 -17.73 10.08 -20.59
C SER A 446 -18.55 8.99 -19.92
N VAL A 447 -18.10 7.74 -20.08
CA VAL A 447 -18.75 6.55 -19.53
C VAL A 447 -17.87 5.98 -18.42
N SER A 448 -18.47 5.72 -17.26
CA SER A 448 -17.80 5.11 -16.12
C SER A 448 -18.69 4.04 -15.48
N GLY A 449 -18.09 3.04 -14.83
CA GLY A 449 -18.80 2.01 -14.09
C GLY A 449 -17.87 1.21 -13.19
N ASN A 450 -18.44 0.38 -12.32
CA ASN A 450 -17.72 -0.53 -11.45
C ASN A 450 -17.58 -1.88 -12.14
N ALA A 451 -16.40 -2.49 -12.09
CA ALA A 451 -16.17 -3.82 -12.64
C ALA A 451 -15.53 -4.74 -11.60
N ALA A 452 -16.04 -5.96 -11.49
CA ALA A 452 -15.48 -6.97 -10.60
C ALA A 452 -15.59 -8.38 -11.17
N PHE A 453 -14.59 -9.21 -10.88
CA PHE A 453 -14.64 -10.65 -11.09
C PHE A 453 -15.55 -11.31 -10.04
N GLY A 454 -16.19 -12.43 -10.39
CA GLY A 454 -17.01 -13.21 -9.45
C GLY A 454 -16.22 -13.80 -8.26
N ASN A 455 -14.90 -13.99 -8.41
CA ASN A 455 -13.97 -14.32 -7.34
C ASN A 455 -12.55 -13.89 -7.69
N LYS A 456 -11.67 -13.81 -6.67
CA LYS A 456 -10.29 -13.36 -6.82
C LYS A 456 -9.37 -14.35 -7.56
N ASN A 457 -9.77 -15.62 -7.74
CA ASN A 457 -8.85 -16.70 -8.10
C ASN A 457 -8.43 -16.67 -9.58
N VAL A 458 -7.21 -17.14 -9.87
CA VAL A 458 -6.64 -17.28 -11.21
C VAL A 458 -7.53 -18.11 -12.14
N GLY A 459 -7.54 -17.76 -13.42
CA GLY A 459 -8.29 -18.48 -14.45
C GLY A 459 -8.43 -17.66 -15.73
N ALA A 460 -8.58 -18.36 -16.85
CA ALA A 460 -8.84 -17.76 -18.16
C ALA A 460 -10.34 -17.51 -18.39
N GLY A 461 -10.68 -16.47 -19.13
CA GLY A 461 -12.04 -16.13 -19.56
C GLY A 461 -13.02 -15.90 -18.41
N LYS A 462 -12.55 -15.41 -17.25
CA LYS A 462 -13.41 -15.21 -16.08
C LYS A 462 -14.43 -14.12 -16.34
N ALA A 463 -15.66 -14.35 -15.90
CA ALA A 463 -16.73 -13.36 -15.96
C ALA A 463 -16.39 -12.12 -15.13
N VAL A 464 -16.48 -10.96 -15.76
CA VAL A 464 -16.41 -9.63 -15.16
C VAL A 464 -17.80 -9.03 -15.20
N ASN A 465 -18.38 -8.77 -14.03
CA ASN A 465 -19.66 -8.11 -13.89
C ASN A 465 -19.42 -6.60 -13.83
N VAL A 466 -20.10 -5.86 -14.71
CA VAL A 466 -20.04 -4.40 -14.76
C VAL A 466 -21.36 -3.83 -14.25
N THR A 467 -21.30 -2.94 -13.26
CA THR A 467 -22.47 -2.33 -12.63
C THR A 467 -22.29 -0.83 -12.47
N ASN A 468 -23.38 -0.11 -12.15
CA ASN A 468 -23.38 1.33 -11.93
C ASN A 468 -22.80 2.12 -13.13
N VAL A 469 -23.10 1.66 -14.35
CA VAL A 469 -22.70 2.40 -15.54
C VAL A 469 -23.43 3.74 -15.54
N ALA A 470 -22.67 4.82 -15.65
CA ALA A 470 -23.16 6.19 -15.59
C ALA A 470 -22.53 7.04 -16.70
N LEU A 471 -23.31 8.02 -17.17
CA LEU A 471 -22.90 9.00 -18.16
C LEU A 471 -22.56 10.33 -17.48
N SER A 472 -21.50 10.97 -17.94
CA SER A 472 -21.09 12.32 -17.52
C SER A 472 -20.57 13.12 -18.71
N GLY A 473 -20.35 14.42 -18.55
CA GLY A 473 -19.94 15.33 -19.63
C GLY A 473 -21.05 16.29 -20.07
N GLY A 474 -20.68 17.30 -20.85
CA GLY A 474 -21.57 18.41 -21.22
C GLY A 474 -22.80 17.99 -22.05
N ASP A 475 -22.69 16.89 -22.81
CA ASP A 475 -23.79 16.37 -23.63
C ASP A 475 -24.52 15.18 -22.98
N ALA A 476 -24.18 14.79 -21.75
CA ALA A 476 -24.76 13.59 -21.10
C ALA A 476 -26.28 13.66 -20.94
N GLY A 477 -26.83 14.85 -20.68
CA GLY A 477 -28.28 15.07 -20.58
C GLY A 477 -29.06 14.86 -21.88
N ASN A 478 -28.36 14.69 -23.02
CA ASN A 478 -28.96 14.40 -24.33
C ASN A 478 -29.15 12.88 -24.56
N TYR A 479 -28.62 12.05 -23.66
CA TYR A 479 -28.65 10.60 -23.78
C TYR A 479 -29.30 9.91 -22.57
N VAL A 480 -29.80 8.71 -22.80
CA VAL A 480 -30.18 7.75 -21.76
C VAL A 480 -29.44 6.44 -22.01
N LEU A 481 -28.93 5.80 -20.96
CA LEU A 481 -28.26 4.50 -21.09
C LEU A 481 -29.24 3.41 -21.50
N GLY A 482 -28.90 2.61 -22.51
CA GLY A 482 -29.66 1.41 -22.87
C GLY A 482 -29.64 0.33 -21.78
N ALA A 483 -28.54 0.24 -21.01
CA ALA A 483 -28.42 -0.59 -19.82
C ALA A 483 -27.42 0.04 -18.83
N ASN A 484 -27.68 -0.10 -17.53
CA ASN A 484 -26.83 0.41 -16.45
C ASN A 484 -25.90 -0.67 -15.84
N ALA A 485 -25.88 -1.87 -16.43
CA ALA A 485 -25.07 -3.01 -16.05
C ALA A 485 -24.86 -3.95 -17.25
N GLY A 486 -23.85 -4.82 -17.16
CA GLY A 486 -23.56 -5.85 -18.16
C GLY A 486 -22.45 -6.79 -17.73
N SER A 487 -21.94 -7.59 -18.66
CA SER A 487 -20.83 -8.51 -18.42
C SER A 487 -19.85 -8.57 -19.58
N THR A 488 -18.61 -8.96 -19.27
CA THR A 488 -17.54 -9.25 -20.23
C THR A 488 -16.64 -10.33 -19.64
N THR A 489 -15.57 -10.73 -20.31
CA THR A 489 -14.59 -11.68 -19.80
C THR A 489 -13.18 -11.10 -19.77
N ALA A 490 -12.38 -11.54 -18.81
CA ALA A 490 -10.94 -11.23 -18.73
C ALA A 490 -10.21 -12.35 -17.98
N ASP A 491 -8.91 -12.47 -18.17
CA ASP A 491 -8.06 -13.44 -17.50
C ASP A 491 -7.50 -12.86 -16.19
N ILE A 492 -7.42 -13.70 -15.14
CA ILE A 492 -6.56 -13.47 -13.99
C ILE A 492 -5.37 -14.42 -14.11
N GLY A 493 -4.18 -13.89 -14.40
CA GLY A 493 -2.93 -14.64 -14.45
C GLY A 493 -2.31 -14.86 -13.06
N ALA A 494 -1.60 -15.98 -12.88
CA ALA A 494 -0.94 -16.30 -11.62
C ALA A 494 0.17 -15.31 -11.27
N ARG A 495 0.29 -14.96 -9.99
CA ARG A 495 1.35 -14.09 -9.46
C ARG A 495 2.60 -14.91 -9.15
N ALA A 496 3.79 -14.37 -9.40
CA ALA A 496 5.02 -14.96 -8.90
C ALA A 496 5.04 -14.88 -7.37
N LEU A 497 5.28 -16.00 -6.68
CA LEU A 497 5.58 -16.03 -5.24
C LEU A 497 7.10 -16.19 -5.09
N ASN A 498 7.77 -15.12 -4.67
CA ASN A 498 9.20 -15.14 -4.43
C ASN A 498 9.44 -15.75 -3.05
N LEU A 499 9.89 -17.00 -3.03
CA LEU A 499 10.35 -17.62 -1.80
C LEU A 499 11.70 -17.00 -1.42
N SER A 500 11.77 -16.46 -0.21
CA SER A 500 13.02 -16.11 0.45
C SER A 500 13.35 -17.19 1.46
N GLY A 501 14.62 -17.37 1.78
CA GLY A 501 14.98 -18.35 2.80
C GLY A 501 16.33 -18.07 3.42
N VAL A 502 16.53 -18.62 4.61
CA VAL A 502 17.84 -18.66 5.27
C VAL A 502 18.16 -20.13 5.51
N ALA A 503 19.31 -20.56 5.01
CA ALA A 503 19.85 -21.87 5.31
C ALA A 503 20.58 -21.84 6.65
N GLY A 504 20.22 -22.74 7.56
CA GLY A 504 20.86 -22.87 8.87
C GLY A 504 22.19 -23.62 8.77
N SER A 505 23.21 -23.13 9.48
CA SER A 505 24.45 -23.90 9.69
C SER A 505 24.18 -25.09 10.61
N LYS A 506 24.95 -26.17 10.44
CA LYS A 506 24.81 -27.41 11.22
C LYS A 506 26.16 -27.92 11.70
N VAL A 507 26.14 -28.74 12.75
CA VAL A 507 27.27 -29.63 13.09
C VAL A 507 27.22 -30.83 12.15
N TYR A 508 28.39 -31.36 11.79
CA TYR A 508 28.52 -32.55 10.96
C TYR A 508 27.75 -33.73 11.55
N ASP A 509 26.84 -34.31 10.76
CA ASP A 509 25.96 -35.43 11.16
C ASP A 509 25.95 -36.59 10.15
N GLY A 510 26.86 -36.56 9.17
CA GLY A 510 26.96 -37.56 8.09
C GLY A 510 25.97 -37.39 6.94
N THR A 511 25.11 -36.36 6.93
CA THR A 511 24.08 -36.14 5.90
C THR A 511 24.20 -34.78 5.19
N THR A 512 23.64 -34.67 3.97
CA THR A 512 23.63 -33.42 3.18
C THR A 512 22.46 -32.48 3.51
N GLY A 513 21.52 -32.88 4.35
CA GLY A 513 20.33 -32.07 4.66
C GLY A 513 20.69 -30.77 5.37
N ALA A 514 20.13 -29.66 4.89
CA ALA A 514 20.25 -28.35 5.52
C ALA A 514 18.90 -27.93 6.14
N GLN A 515 18.95 -27.27 7.30
CA GLN A 515 17.75 -26.63 7.85
C GLN A 515 17.40 -25.42 6.99
N LEU A 516 16.14 -25.30 6.59
CA LEU A 516 15.64 -24.23 5.74
C LEU A 516 14.47 -23.53 6.41
N SER A 517 14.63 -22.25 6.71
CA SER A 517 13.50 -21.39 7.06
C SER A 517 13.08 -20.63 5.82
N LEU A 518 11.80 -20.74 5.44
CA LEU A 518 11.22 -20.09 4.27
C LEU A 518 10.36 -18.89 4.69
N GLY A 519 10.51 -17.78 3.98
CA GLY A 519 9.58 -16.67 3.93
C GLY A 519 9.06 -16.49 2.50
N ASP A 520 7.99 -15.72 2.33
CA ASP A 520 7.44 -15.42 1.00
C ASP A 520 6.83 -14.00 0.96
N ASP A 521 6.53 -13.52 -0.25
CA ASP A 521 5.95 -12.20 -0.51
C ASP A 521 4.45 -12.28 -0.89
N ARG A 522 3.74 -13.24 -0.28
CA ARG A 522 2.32 -13.48 -0.53
C ARG A 522 1.47 -12.22 -0.35
N VAL A 523 0.35 -12.15 -1.06
CA VAL A 523 -0.67 -11.14 -0.75
C VAL A 523 -1.19 -11.39 0.66
N ALA A 524 -1.26 -10.34 1.47
CA ALA A 524 -1.65 -10.42 2.87
C ALA A 524 -3.07 -11.02 3.02
N GLY A 525 -3.21 -12.01 3.91
CA GLY A 525 -4.47 -12.73 4.15
C GLY A 525 -4.66 -14.00 3.33
N ASP A 526 -3.78 -14.30 2.37
CA ASP A 526 -3.84 -15.56 1.61
C ASP A 526 -3.37 -16.78 2.42
N SER A 527 -4.09 -17.89 2.23
CA SER A 527 -3.81 -19.18 2.86
C SER A 527 -2.89 -20.02 1.97
N LEU A 528 -1.59 -19.92 2.24
CA LEU A 528 -0.51 -20.64 1.56
C LEU A 528 0.39 -21.33 2.58
N ILE A 529 0.83 -22.55 2.27
CA ILE A 529 1.92 -23.23 2.95
C ILE A 529 2.96 -23.55 1.88
N ALA A 530 4.12 -22.88 1.97
CA ALA A 530 5.28 -23.15 1.15
C ALA A 530 6.14 -24.23 1.82
N SER A 531 6.55 -25.22 1.05
CA SER A 531 7.50 -26.25 1.48
C SER A 531 8.57 -26.43 0.42
N ALA A 532 9.81 -26.73 0.84
CA ALA A 532 10.90 -27.08 -0.05
C ALA A 532 11.95 -27.89 0.74
N VAL A 533 12.84 -28.58 0.02
CA VAL A 533 13.97 -29.31 0.61
C VAL A 533 15.26 -28.57 0.28
N ALA A 534 16.13 -28.38 1.29
CA ALA A 534 17.45 -27.79 1.13
C ALA A 534 18.56 -28.80 1.40
N ASN A 535 19.55 -28.85 0.54
CA ASN A 535 20.71 -29.73 0.70
C ASN A 535 22.02 -28.96 0.42
N PHE A 536 23.04 -29.26 1.21
CA PHE A 536 24.43 -28.97 0.84
C PHE A 536 24.85 -29.85 -0.35
N ALA A 537 25.83 -29.40 -1.13
CA ALA A 537 26.38 -30.17 -2.24
C ALA A 537 27.03 -31.50 -1.80
N ASP A 538 27.59 -31.53 -0.60
CA ASP A 538 28.21 -32.70 0.03
C ASP A 538 28.12 -32.58 1.56
N LYS A 539 28.35 -33.71 2.26
CA LYS A 539 28.25 -33.79 3.73
C LYS A 539 29.43 -33.13 4.47
N ASN A 540 30.53 -32.81 3.80
CA ASN A 540 31.80 -32.48 4.46
C ASN A 540 31.81 -31.07 5.05
N VAL A 541 32.52 -30.92 6.16
CA VAL A 541 32.77 -29.66 6.87
C VAL A 541 33.30 -28.58 5.94
N GLY A 542 32.80 -27.36 6.10
CA GLY A 542 33.21 -26.21 5.32
C GLY A 542 32.40 -24.96 5.67
N ALA A 543 33.04 -23.80 5.57
CA ALA A 543 32.40 -22.51 5.78
C ALA A 543 31.74 -22.00 4.49
N GLY A 544 30.55 -21.39 4.61
CA GLY A 544 29.89 -20.72 3.49
C GLY A 544 29.59 -21.65 2.29
N LYS A 545 29.23 -22.91 2.54
CA LYS A 545 28.86 -23.87 1.50
C LYS A 545 27.54 -23.45 0.85
N ALA A 546 27.45 -23.62 -0.46
CA ALA A 546 26.22 -23.42 -1.21
C ALA A 546 25.14 -24.43 -0.80
N VAL A 547 23.92 -23.93 -0.59
CA VAL A 547 22.75 -24.71 -0.26
C VAL A 547 21.75 -24.64 -1.41
N GLN A 548 21.45 -25.79 -1.99
CA GLN A 548 20.54 -25.91 -3.12
C GLN A 548 19.13 -26.23 -2.62
N VAL A 549 18.15 -25.44 -3.06
CA VAL A 549 16.73 -25.63 -2.73
C VAL A 549 16.02 -26.31 -3.90
N SER A 550 15.26 -27.36 -3.62
CA SER A 550 14.54 -28.14 -4.63
C SER A 550 13.23 -28.70 -4.09
N GLY A 551 12.38 -29.24 -4.98
CA GLY A 551 11.11 -29.86 -4.59
C GLY A 551 10.12 -28.87 -3.95
N ALA A 552 10.17 -27.59 -4.34
CA ALA A 552 9.27 -26.61 -3.76
C ALA A 552 7.82 -26.85 -4.19
N ALA A 553 6.92 -26.81 -3.23
CA ALA A 553 5.49 -27.01 -3.43
C ALA A 553 4.70 -26.00 -2.59
N LEU A 554 3.56 -25.57 -3.14
CA LEU A 554 2.57 -24.73 -2.46
C LEU A 554 1.29 -25.53 -2.22
N THR A 555 0.78 -25.47 -1.00
CA THR A 555 -0.54 -25.99 -0.64
C THR A 555 -1.36 -24.90 0.05
N GLY A 556 -2.65 -25.15 0.26
CA GLY A 556 -3.59 -24.16 0.80
C GLY A 556 -4.61 -23.70 -0.23
N ALA A 557 -5.66 -23.02 0.23
CA ALA A 557 -6.81 -22.66 -0.60
C ALA A 557 -6.45 -21.69 -1.74
N ASP A 558 -5.39 -20.87 -1.56
CA ASP A 558 -4.97 -19.88 -2.54
C ASP A 558 -3.77 -20.35 -3.40
N ALA A 559 -3.29 -21.59 -3.26
CA ALA A 559 -2.08 -22.08 -3.94
C ALA A 559 -2.14 -22.00 -5.46
N GLY A 560 -3.31 -22.26 -6.07
CA GLY A 560 -3.52 -22.16 -7.51
C GLY A 560 -3.41 -20.74 -8.07
N ASN A 561 -3.31 -19.72 -7.22
CA ASN A 561 -3.18 -18.32 -7.62
C ASN A 561 -1.73 -17.86 -7.86
N TYR A 562 -0.76 -18.72 -7.56
CA TYR A 562 0.66 -18.41 -7.59
C TYR A 562 1.47 -19.42 -8.39
N PHE A 563 2.65 -19.00 -8.86
CA PHE A 563 3.73 -19.90 -9.27
C PHE A 563 4.99 -19.60 -8.46
N ILE A 564 5.77 -20.63 -8.13
CA ILE A 564 6.92 -20.52 -7.23
C ILE A 564 8.14 -19.96 -7.97
N VAL A 565 8.81 -19.00 -7.36
CA VAL A 565 10.17 -18.59 -7.70
C VAL A 565 11.09 -18.94 -6.51
N LEU A 566 12.10 -19.78 -6.76
CA LEU A 566 13.01 -20.29 -5.73
C LEU A 566 14.08 -19.26 -5.32
N PRO A 567 14.53 -19.24 -4.05
CA PRO A 567 15.67 -18.43 -3.63
C PRO A 567 16.98 -19.01 -4.21
N THR A 568 17.87 -18.14 -4.68
CA THR A 568 19.21 -18.49 -5.17
C THR A 568 20.30 -17.93 -4.26
N GLY A 569 21.44 -18.62 -4.15
CA GLY A 569 22.62 -18.08 -3.46
C GLY A 569 22.62 -18.23 -1.94
N LEU A 570 21.87 -19.19 -1.39
CA LEU A 570 21.91 -19.49 0.05
C LEU A 570 23.25 -20.11 0.45
N LEU A 571 23.82 -19.62 1.55
CA LEU A 571 25.08 -20.09 2.11
C LEU A 571 24.88 -20.47 3.58
N ALA A 572 25.45 -21.60 3.98
CA ALA A 572 25.51 -22.05 5.37
C ALA A 572 26.81 -22.83 5.62
N SER A 573 27.18 -23.04 6.87
CA SER A 573 28.40 -23.76 7.23
C SER A 573 28.07 -25.13 7.84
N ILE A 574 28.93 -26.12 7.57
CA ILE A 574 28.98 -27.37 8.34
C ILE A 574 30.20 -27.30 9.25
N THR A 575 30.01 -27.32 10.56
CA THR A 575 31.12 -27.32 11.55
C THR A 575 31.47 -28.74 11.98
N PRO A 576 32.74 -29.03 12.36
CA PRO A 576 33.13 -30.37 12.78
C PRO A 576 32.33 -30.93 13.95
N ALA A 577 32.14 -32.25 13.98
CA ALA A 577 31.65 -32.97 15.15
C ALA A 577 32.81 -33.30 16.12
N SER A 578 32.51 -33.42 17.42
CA SER A 578 33.53 -33.76 18.43
C SER A 578 33.69 -35.28 18.58
N LEU A 579 34.95 -35.73 18.68
CA LEU A 579 35.33 -37.08 19.07
C LEU A 579 36.09 -37.07 20.39
N THR A 580 35.92 -38.13 21.18
CA THR A 580 36.68 -38.36 22.42
C THR A 580 37.73 -39.45 22.22
N LEU A 581 38.86 -39.32 22.91
CA LEU A 581 39.89 -40.36 22.94
C LEU A 581 39.39 -41.56 23.74
N ALA A 582 39.46 -42.76 23.17
CA ALA A 582 39.03 -44.01 23.80
C ALA A 582 40.09 -45.10 23.66
N GLY A 583 39.96 -46.18 24.43
CA GLY A 583 40.87 -47.34 24.34
C GLY A 583 42.35 -47.01 24.55
N LEU A 584 42.67 -45.93 25.28
CA LEU A 584 44.05 -45.52 25.55
C LEU A 584 44.76 -46.63 26.35
N SER A 585 45.82 -47.17 25.76
CA SER A 585 46.62 -48.24 26.37
C SER A 585 48.12 -47.96 26.24
N ALA A 586 48.90 -48.52 27.16
CA ALA A 586 50.35 -48.47 27.15
C ALA A 586 50.90 -49.90 27.17
N ALA A 587 51.96 -50.16 26.40
CA ALA A 587 52.62 -51.46 26.37
C ALA A 587 53.66 -51.58 27.49
N GLY A 588 53.70 -52.76 28.15
CA GLY A 588 54.76 -53.09 29.10
C GLY A 588 56.13 -53.25 28.42
N LYS A 589 57.21 -53.13 29.19
CA LYS A 589 58.60 -53.25 28.73
C LYS A 589 59.49 -53.97 29.74
N VAL A 590 60.68 -54.36 29.31
CA VAL A 590 61.77 -54.76 30.21
C VAL A 590 62.61 -53.51 30.52
N TYR A 591 63.20 -53.46 31.72
CA TYR A 591 64.08 -52.37 32.13
C TYR A 591 65.20 -52.13 31.10
N ASP A 592 65.19 -50.94 30.51
CA ASP A 592 66.15 -50.48 29.50
C ASP A 592 66.83 -49.15 29.89
N GLY A 593 66.60 -48.66 31.11
CA GLY A 593 67.13 -47.39 31.60
C GLY A 593 66.38 -46.12 31.16
N THR A 594 65.30 -46.23 30.37
CA THR A 594 64.52 -45.07 29.87
C THR A 594 63.07 -45.06 30.37
N THR A 595 62.44 -43.88 30.40
CA THR A 595 61.02 -43.72 30.72
C THR A 595 60.09 -43.87 29.52
N SER A 596 60.61 -44.07 28.30
CA SER A 596 59.77 -44.12 27.09
C SER A 596 58.78 -45.29 27.10
N ALA A 597 57.54 -45.02 26.69
CA ALA A 597 56.46 -46.00 26.58
C ALA A 597 55.78 -45.94 25.19
N VAL A 598 55.44 -47.11 24.66
CA VAL A 598 54.62 -47.22 23.44
C VAL A 598 53.16 -47.14 23.85
N VAL A 599 52.40 -46.25 23.21
CA VAL A 599 50.99 -45.98 23.52
C VAL A 599 50.12 -46.08 22.26
N SER A 600 48.87 -46.46 22.44
CA SER A 600 47.87 -46.51 21.36
C SER A 600 46.51 -46.08 21.89
N ALA A 601 45.66 -45.58 21.00
CA ALA A 601 44.29 -45.15 21.32
C ALA A 601 43.39 -45.29 20.08
N SER A 602 42.08 -45.20 20.29
CA SER A 602 41.05 -45.12 19.27
C SER A 602 40.18 -43.87 19.48
N ALA A 603 39.34 -43.53 18.50
CA ALA A 603 38.36 -42.45 18.63
C ALA A 603 36.98 -43.04 18.91
N ASN A 604 36.22 -42.40 19.81
CA ASN A 604 34.82 -42.71 20.07
C ASN A 604 33.92 -41.57 19.55
N GLY A 605 32.76 -41.93 18.99
CA GLY A 605 31.80 -40.98 18.40
C GLY A 605 31.85 -40.83 16.87
N VAL A 606 32.61 -41.68 16.16
CA VAL A 606 32.64 -41.69 14.68
C VAL A 606 31.25 -42.09 14.15
N LEU A 607 30.73 -41.36 13.18
CA LEU A 607 29.36 -41.51 12.69
C LEU A 607 29.31 -42.47 11.50
N GLY A 608 28.44 -43.48 11.58
CA GLY A 608 28.18 -44.41 10.48
C GLY A 608 29.43 -45.15 9.99
N GLN A 609 29.70 -45.04 8.69
CA GLN A 609 30.79 -45.72 7.99
C GLN A 609 32.00 -44.79 7.74
N ASP A 610 32.05 -43.62 8.39
CA ASP A 610 33.13 -42.65 8.20
C ASP A 610 34.49 -43.24 8.58
N VAL A 611 35.49 -42.96 7.74
CA VAL A 611 36.83 -43.52 7.89
C VAL A 611 37.70 -42.55 8.69
N VAL A 612 37.74 -42.77 10.01
CA VAL A 612 38.54 -41.99 10.97
C VAL A 612 39.37 -42.93 11.86
N SER A 613 40.67 -42.66 11.99
CA SER A 613 41.59 -43.37 12.88
C SER A 613 42.35 -42.39 13.76
N VAL A 614 42.85 -42.87 14.90
CA VAL A 614 43.76 -42.12 15.78
C VAL A 614 45.19 -42.57 15.50
N VAL A 615 46.07 -41.62 15.21
CA VAL A 615 47.48 -41.88 14.91
C VAL A 615 48.40 -40.96 15.71
N GLY A 616 49.68 -41.33 15.79
CA GLY A 616 50.66 -40.64 16.62
C GLY A 616 50.59 -41.10 18.07
N GLY A 617 50.84 -40.17 19.00
CA GLY A 617 50.95 -40.47 20.42
C GLY A 617 52.37 -40.83 20.86
N SER A 618 52.81 -40.25 21.97
CA SER A 618 54.04 -40.62 22.69
C SER A 618 53.71 -40.80 24.16
N GLY A 619 54.23 -41.86 24.79
CA GLY A 619 54.03 -42.16 26.21
C GLY A 619 55.33 -42.09 27.01
N SER A 620 55.22 -41.73 28.29
CA SER A 620 56.32 -41.86 29.25
C SER A 620 55.81 -42.45 30.56
N PHE A 621 56.52 -43.46 31.07
CA PHE A 621 56.41 -43.92 32.45
C PHE A 621 56.81 -42.80 33.42
N ALA A 622 56.27 -42.84 34.63
CA ALA A 622 56.59 -41.89 35.71
C ALA A 622 58.08 -41.92 36.11
N ASP A 623 58.70 -43.10 36.08
CA ASP A 623 60.13 -43.31 36.33
C ASP A 623 60.59 -44.58 35.59
N LYS A 624 61.92 -44.77 35.49
CA LYS A 624 62.53 -45.88 34.74
C LYS A 624 62.55 -47.22 35.49
N ASN A 625 62.25 -47.26 36.80
CA ASN A 625 62.48 -48.43 37.64
C ASN A 625 61.45 -49.54 37.38
N ALA A 626 61.88 -50.79 37.53
CA ALA A 626 61.02 -51.96 37.42
C ALA A 626 59.86 -51.90 38.44
N GLY A 627 58.67 -52.29 38.00
CA GLY A 627 57.44 -52.26 38.81
C GLY A 627 56.20 -52.60 37.97
N ALA A 628 55.17 -53.12 38.63
CA ALA A 628 53.86 -53.34 38.04
C ALA A 628 53.01 -52.06 38.07
N GLU A 629 52.01 -51.96 37.18
CA GLU A 629 50.97 -50.92 37.22
C GLU A 629 51.50 -49.47 37.26
N LYS A 630 52.63 -49.22 36.59
CA LYS A 630 53.23 -47.90 36.54
C LYS A 630 52.41 -46.98 35.66
N LEU A 631 52.22 -45.75 36.13
CA LEU A 631 51.53 -44.69 35.39
C LEU A 631 52.32 -44.30 34.12
N VAL A 632 51.60 -44.24 33.00
CA VAL A 632 52.09 -43.75 31.70
C VAL A 632 51.27 -42.54 31.27
N THR A 633 51.93 -41.41 31.05
CA THR A 633 51.30 -40.20 30.50
C THR A 633 51.48 -40.19 28.99
N ALA A 634 50.38 -40.12 28.24
CA ALA A 634 50.34 -40.12 26.78
C ALA A 634 49.87 -38.76 26.23
N SER A 635 50.48 -38.30 25.14
CA SER A 635 50.09 -37.06 24.45
C SER A 635 50.44 -37.09 22.96
N GLY A 636 49.88 -36.16 22.18
CA GLY A 636 50.19 -35.99 20.75
C GLY A 636 49.37 -36.86 19.79
N PHE A 637 48.20 -37.34 20.22
CA PHE A 637 47.25 -38.02 19.34
C PHE A 637 46.56 -37.04 18.38
N ARG A 638 46.33 -37.48 17.14
CA ARG A 638 45.60 -36.74 16.11
C ARG A 638 44.70 -37.68 15.29
N LEU A 639 43.70 -37.12 14.61
CA LEU A 639 42.84 -37.86 13.69
C LEU A 639 43.49 -38.00 12.31
N ALA A 640 43.25 -39.13 11.66
CA ALA A 640 43.62 -39.42 10.27
C ALA A 640 42.50 -40.21 9.57
N GLY A 641 42.57 -40.35 8.25
CA GLY A 641 41.53 -40.99 7.43
C GLY A 641 40.80 -40.00 6.52
N ALA A 642 40.01 -40.52 5.58
CA ALA A 642 39.37 -39.72 4.54
C ALA A 642 38.34 -38.71 5.10
N ASP A 643 37.64 -39.08 6.18
CA ASP A 643 36.61 -38.25 6.80
C ASP A 643 37.13 -37.46 8.02
N ALA A 644 38.43 -37.55 8.35
CA ALA A 644 38.99 -36.93 9.56
C ALA A 644 38.80 -35.40 9.63
N GLY A 645 38.76 -34.72 8.47
CA GLY A 645 38.49 -33.28 8.39
C GLY A 645 37.08 -32.87 8.85
N ASN A 646 36.17 -33.84 8.99
CA ASN A 646 34.80 -33.62 9.46
C ASN A 646 34.67 -33.62 10.99
N TYR A 647 35.76 -33.91 11.70
CA TYR A 647 35.77 -34.10 13.14
C TYR A 647 36.85 -33.25 13.82
N THR A 648 36.68 -33.03 15.13
CA THR A 648 37.70 -32.50 16.03
C THR A 648 37.90 -33.49 17.18
N LEU A 649 39.13 -33.65 17.65
CA LEU A 649 39.44 -34.50 18.81
C LEU A 649 39.52 -33.61 20.05
N GLU A 650 38.66 -33.85 21.04
CA GLU A 650 38.54 -32.98 22.22
C GLU A 650 39.80 -32.98 23.09
N THR A 651 40.47 -34.13 23.22
CA THR A 651 41.71 -34.27 23.99
C THR A 651 42.75 -35.07 23.20
N THR A 652 43.99 -34.57 23.17
CA THR A 652 45.09 -35.19 22.42
C THR A 652 46.01 -36.03 23.32
N GLY A 653 45.58 -36.39 24.53
CA GLY A 653 46.37 -37.08 25.54
C GLY A 653 45.56 -37.61 26.73
N GLY A 654 46.21 -38.38 27.60
CA GLY A 654 45.60 -39.02 28.77
C GLY A 654 46.59 -39.87 29.58
N THR A 655 46.10 -40.71 30.47
CA THR A 655 46.91 -41.62 31.31
C THR A 655 46.52 -43.08 31.14
N ALA A 656 47.49 -43.98 31.10
CA ALA A 656 47.33 -45.44 31.12
C ALA A 656 48.26 -46.07 32.15
N GLN A 657 48.18 -47.40 32.33
CA GLN A 657 49.09 -48.16 33.20
C GLN A 657 49.78 -49.27 32.40
N ALA A 658 51.06 -49.52 32.71
CA ALA A 658 51.85 -50.62 32.16
C ALA A 658 52.96 -51.05 33.13
N SER A 659 53.55 -52.21 32.93
CA SER A 659 54.60 -52.74 33.81
C SER A 659 55.99 -52.60 33.18
N ILE A 660 57.00 -52.33 34.01
CA ILE A 660 58.43 -52.48 33.66
C ILE A 660 58.96 -53.72 34.39
N ALA A 661 59.31 -54.78 33.66
CA ALA A 661 59.90 -55.98 34.22
C ALA A 661 61.40 -55.82 34.48
N GLN A 662 61.94 -56.47 35.52
CA GLN A 662 63.39 -56.51 35.78
C GLN A 662 64.15 -57.13 34.61
N LYS A 663 65.36 -56.62 34.32
CA LYS A 663 66.29 -57.27 33.39
C LYS A 663 66.93 -58.47 34.09
N GLN A 664 66.85 -59.65 33.46
CA GLN A 664 67.29 -60.91 34.07
C GLN A 664 68.81 -60.96 34.31
N LEU A 665 69.59 -60.49 33.33
CA LEU A 665 71.05 -60.50 33.37
C LEU A 665 71.58 -59.21 32.72
N SER A 666 72.54 -58.57 33.37
CA SER A 666 73.37 -57.55 32.74
C SER A 666 74.80 -58.03 32.64
N THR A 667 75.32 -58.01 31.42
CA THR A 667 76.67 -58.49 31.11
C THR A 667 77.60 -57.30 30.92
N TRP A 668 78.79 -57.40 31.50
CA TRP A 668 79.83 -56.41 31.32
C TRP A 668 80.54 -56.59 29.98
N ILE A 669 80.70 -55.49 29.26
CA ILE A 669 81.36 -55.41 27.94
C ILE A 669 82.63 -54.55 27.96
N GLY A 670 82.96 -53.93 29.11
CA GLY A 670 84.17 -53.14 29.28
C GLY A 670 85.44 -53.99 29.18
N SER A 671 86.44 -53.51 28.43
CA SER A 671 87.64 -54.28 28.07
C SER A 671 88.76 -54.29 29.13
N GLY A 672 88.60 -53.60 30.26
CA GLY A 672 89.61 -53.43 31.30
C GLY A 672 89.02 -52.98 32.65
N ASN A 673 89.75 -52.15 33.40
CA ASN A 673 89.21 -51.50 34.60
C ASN A 673 88.05 -50.59 34.20
N GLY A 674 86.97 -50.58 34.98
CA GLY A 674 85.84 -49.70 34.69
C GLY A 674 84.95 -49.45 35.89
N LEU A 675 84.16 -48.38 35.79
CA LEU A 675 83.19 -47.98 36.79
C LEU A 675 81.87 -48.73 36.57
N TRP A 676 81.33 -49.32 37.63
CA TRP A 676 80.01 -49.97 37.60
C TRP A 676 78.91 -49.04 37.09
N SER A 677 78.96 -47.76 37.46
CA SER A 677 77.94 -46.77 37.11
C SER A 677 77.98 -46.27 35.67
N ASP A 678 78.98 -46.65 34.88
CA ASP A 678 79.10 -46.20 33.49
C ASP A 678 78.35 -47.15 32.54
N ALA A 679 77.30 -46.61 31.91
CA ALA A 679 76.46 -47.33 30.97
C ALA A 679 77.24 -47.95 29.80
N ALA A 680 78.34 -47.32 29.35
CA ALA A 680 79.14 -47.84 28.24
C ALA A 680 79.79 -49.20 28.54
N ASN A 681 79.91 -49.56 29.83
CA ASN A 681 80.49 -50.84 30.24
C ASN A 681 79.46 -51.98 30.33
N TRP A 682 78.18 -51.72 30.07
CA TRP A 682 77.10 -52.71 30.16
C TRP A 682 76.44 -52.96 28.81
N ASP A 683 76.12 -54.22 28.54
CA ASP A 683 75.37 -54.58 27.33
C ASP A 683 74.01 -53.86 27.25
N GLY A 684 73.77 -53.22 26.10
CA GLY A 684 72.61 -52.38 25.83
C GLY A 684 72.60 -51.04 26.60
N GLY A 685 73.70 -50.64 27.23
CA GLY A 685 73.77 -49.40 28.02
C GLY A 685 73.01 -49.46 29.35
N VAL A 686 72.59 -50.64 29.80
CA VAL A 686 71.72 -50.81 30.97
C VAL A 686 72.56 -51.03 32.22
N VAL A 687 72.80 -49.96 32.97
CA VAL A 687 73.50 -50.02 34.27
C VAL A 687 72.65 -50.79 35.30
N PRO A 688 73.21 -51.79 36.01
CA PRO A 688 72.56 -52.40 37.16
C PRO A 688 72.51 -51.41 38.31
N GLU A 689 71.30 -51.02 38.69
CA GLU A 689 71.02 -50.11 39.81
C GLU A 689 69.69 -50.50 40.47
N GLY A 690 69.55 -50.20 41.75
CA GLY A 690 68.38 -50.55 42.54
C GLY A 690 68.08 -52.04 42.49
N ALA A 691 66.79 -52.36 42.39
CA ALA A 691 66.28 -53.70 42.12
C ALA A 691 65.82 -53.84 40.66
N ASN A 692 66.49 -53.18 39.71
CA ASN A 692 66.08 -53.19 38.30
C ASN A 692 66.68 -54.36 37.49
N VAL A 693 67.76 -54.96 37.99
CA VAL A 693 68.48 -56.09 37.38
C VAL A 693 68.61 -57.22 38.40
N LEU A 694 68.35 -58.46 38.00
CA LEU A 694 68.40 -59.61 38.91
C LEU A 694 69.82 -60.17 39.12
N ALA A 695 70.61 -60.26 38.05
CA ALA A 695 71.94 -60.84 38.09
C ALA A 695 72.92 -60.06 37.21
N VAL A 696 74.19 -60.16 37.58
CA VAL A 696 75.29 -59.52 36.88
C VAL A 696 76.38 -60.54 36.59
N ASP A 697 76.90 -60.50 35.36
CA ASP A 697 78.06 -61.27 34.95
C ASP A 697 79.12 -60.36 34.31
N PHE A 698 80.27 -60.27 34.97
CA PHE A 698 81.46 -59.62 34.43
C PHE A 698 82.68 -60.54 34.43
N SER A 699 82.43 -61.84 34.25
CA SER A 699 83.48 -62.84 34.08
C SER A 699 84.35 -62.61 32.83
N ASN A 700 83.83 -61.88 31.84
CA ASN A 700 84.59 -61.48 30.64
C ASN A 700 85.45 -60.22 30.84
N SER A 701 85.34 -59.54 31.99
CA SER A 701 86.21 -58.40 32.27
C SER A 701 87.68 -58.83 32.23
N LYS A 702 88.56 -57.94 31.76
CA LYS A 702 90.02 -58.14 31.83
C LYS A 702 90.68 -57.27 32.90
N GLY A 703 89.89 -56.49 33.64
CA GLY A 703 90.35 -55.63 34.73
C GLY A 703 89.40 -55.63 35.92
N ILE A 704 89.69 -54.82 36.92
CA ILE A 704 88.91 -54.71 38.16
C ILE A 704 87.68 -53.83 37.91
N VAL A 705 86.50 -54.34 38.24
CA VAL A 705 85.28 -53.54 38.25
C VAL A 705 85.20 -52.75 39.55
N THR A 706 85.08 -51.43 39.44
CA THR A 706 85.00 -50.55 40.61
C THR A 706 83.54 -50.20 40.90
N TYR A 707 83.05 -50.64 42.06
CA TYR A 707 81.78 -50.25 42.64
C TYR A 707 82.00 -49.06 43.59
N SER A 708 81.57 -47.88 43.18
CA SER A 708 81.76 -46.62 43.92
C SER A 708 80.43 -46.10 44.48
N ALA A 709 80.48 -45.00 45.23
CA ALA A 709 79.26 -44.34 45.72
C ALA A 709 78.29 -43.94 44.58
N ALA A 710 78.80 -43.68 43.37
CA ALA A 710 77.99 -43.33 42.20
C ALA A 710 77.13 -44.49 41.68
N ALA A 711 77.47 -45.75 42.02
CA ALA A 711 76.63 -46.90 41.71
C ALA A 711 75.38 -46.98 42.62
N GLY A 712 75.37 -46.25 43.73
CA GLY A 712 74.23 -46.19 44.65
C GLY A 712 73.96 -47.51 45.36
N SER A 713 72.67 -47.86 45.45
CA SER A 713 72.20 -49.14 46.01
C SER A 713 71.91 -50.11 44.87
N THR A 714 72.49 -51.30 44.92
CA THR A 714 72.23 -52.36 43.95
C THR A 714 71.90 -53.66 44.68
N ILE A 715 70.80 -54.29 44.30
CA ILE A 715 70.34 -55.57 44.87
C ILE A 715 70.40 -56.61 43.77
N LEU A 716 71.18 -57.67 43.98
CA LEU A 716 71.34 -58.76 43.03
C LEU A 716 71.12 -60.10 43.72
N LYS A 717 70.60 -61.07 42.97
CA LYS A 717 70.64 -62.47 43.37
C LYS A 717 72.06 -63.03 43.20
N ASN A 718 72.66 -62.83 42.03
CA ASN A 718 73.93 -63.44 41.70
C ASN A 718 74.88 -62.43 41.06
N LEU A 719 76.17 -62.56 41.41
CA LEU A 719 77.25 -61.80 40.82
C LEU A 719 78.41 -62.74 40.49
N ASN A 720 78.82 -62.77 39.22
CA ASN A 720 79.96 -63.55 38.74
C ASN A 720 81.07 -62.64 38.21
N SER A 721 82.32 -62.93 38.59
CA SER A 721 83.52 -62.26 38.10
C SER A 721 84.68 -63.23 37.97
N ALA A 722 85.58 -62.97 37.00
CA ALA A 722 86.83 -63.72 36.82
C ALA A 722 88.09 -62.88 37.08
N THR A 723 87.95 -61.57 37.31
CA THR A 723 89.09 -60.66 37.51
C THR A 723 89.10 -60.05 38.89
N GLY A 724 87.95 -59.54 39.34
CA GLY A 724 87.75 -59.00 40.68
C GLY A 724 86.82 -57.79 40.74
N LEU A 725 86.41 -57.49 41.97
CA LEU A 725 85.48 -56.42 42.33
C LEU A 725 86.11 -55.57 43.43
N LEU A 726 86.20 -54.26 43.18
CA LEU A 726 86.67 -53.26 44.14
C LEU A 726 85.49 -52.41 44.62
N LEU A 727 85.11 -52.55 45.88
CA LEU A 727 84.14 -51.69 46.56
C LEU A 727 84.85 -50.52 47.22
N THR A 728 84.56 -49.30 46.74
CA THR A 728 85.05 -48.04 47.31
C THR A 728 83.95 -47.23 47.99
N GLY A 729 82.68 -47.54 47.74
CA GLY A 729 81.51 -46.87 48.32
C GLY A 729 80.20 -47.54 47.91
N GLY A 730 79.06 -46.92 48.27
CA GLY A 730 77.72 -47.44 47.93
C GLY A 730 77.30 -48.66 48.76
N SER A 731 76.18 -49.26 48.38
CA SER A 731 75.60 -50.44 49.03
C SER A 731 75.32 -51.52 48.01
N LEU A 732 76.01 -52.65 48.11
CA LEU A 732 75.79 -53.82 47.27
C LEU A 732 75.20 -54.94 48.12
N THR A 733 74.02 -55.42 47.75
CA THR A 733 73.39 -56.59 48.37
C THR A 733 73.51 -57.78 47.43
N LEU A 734 74.09 -58.88 47.92
CA LEU A 734 74.23 -60.13 47.19
C LEU A 734 73.40 -61.24 47.85
N GLY A 735 72.45 -61.75 47.09
CA GLY A 735 71.49 -62.75 47.49
C GLY A 735 70.22 -62.15 48.11
N GLU A 736 69.10 -62.76 47.77
CA GLU A 736 67.82 -62.62 48.48
C GLU A 736 67.62 -63.80 49.45
N SER A 737 68.36 -64.90 49.24
CA SER A 737 68.35 -66.11 50.05
C SER A 737 69.73 -66.73 50.17
N ALA A 738 69.91 -67.63 51.15
CA ALA A 738 71.16 -68.37 51.33
C ALA A 738 71.55 -69.29 50.15
N LEU A 739 70.59 -69.61 49.27
CA LEU A 739 70.80 -70.46 48.08
C LEU A 739 71.44 -69.68 46.91
N ASP A 740 71.38 -68.36 46.96
CA ASP A 740 71.97 -67.53 45.92
C ASP A 740 73.50 -67.59 46.03
N ARG A 741 74.17 -67.75 44.88
CA ARG A 741 75.61 -67.98 44.81
C ARG A 741 76.27 -66.93 43.96
N SER A 742 77.23 -66.24 44.55
CA SER A 742 78.10 -65.30 43.86
C SER A 742 79.54 -65.82 43.88
N VAL A 743 80.26 -65.60 42.79
CA VAL A 743 81.63 -66.10 42.60
C VAL A 743 82.51 -64.97 42.09
N LEU A 744 83.57 -64.66 42.84
CA LEU A 744 84.59 -63.68 42.49
C LEU A 744 85.93 -64.39 42.33
N GLY A 745 86.16 -64.93 41.13
CA GLY A 745 87.42 -65.58 40.76
C GLY A 745 88.50 -64.59 40.34
N GLY A 746 89.74 -65.07 40.26
CA GLY A 746 90.88 -64.35 39.72
C GLY A 746 91.78 -63.70 40.77
N LEU A 747 92.94 -63.20 40.30
CA LEU A 747 94.00 -62.71 41.18
C LEU A 747 93.64 -61.44 41.98
N ALA A 748 92.69 -60.62 41.53
CA ALA A 748 92.28 -59.44 42.30
C ALA A 748 91.14 -59.75 43.30
N GLY A 749 90.28 -60.72 43.00
CA GLY A 749 89.23 -61.20 43.92
C GLY A 749 88.27 -60.11 44.40
N LEU A 750 87.93 -60.12 45.68
CA LEU A 750 87.12 -59.09 46.33
C LEU A 750 88.00 -58.14 47.14
N GLU A 751 87.93 -56.84 46.86
CA GLU A 751 88.53 -55.79 47.66
C GLU A 751 87.47 -54.82 48.20
N ILE A 752 87.43 -54.60 49.51
CA ILE A 752 86.51 -53.66 50.16
C ILE A 752 87.34 -52.57 50.87
N ASN A 753 87.35 -51.37 50.28
CA ASN A 753 88.00 -50.18 50.83
C ASN A 753 86.99 -49.14 51.36
N GLY A 754 85.71 -49.31 51.04
CA GLY A 754 84.63 -48.46 51.54
C GLY A 754 83.24 -49.06 51.23
N GLY A 755 82.18 -48.38 51.70
CA GLY A 755 80.80 -48.82 51.48
C GLY A 755 80.37 -50.04 52.31
N SER A 756 79.26 -50.65 51.90
CA SER A 756 78.68 -51.84 52.52
C SER A 756 78.46 -52.93 51.49
N LEU A 757 78.96 -54.13 51.81
CA LEU A 757 78.56 -55.38 51.16
C LEU A 757 77.65 -56.15 52.11
N LEU A 758 76.36 -56.23 51.78
CA LEU A 758 75.39 -57.05 52.49
C LEU A 758 75.28 -58.40 51.80
N LEU A 759 75.78 -59.44 52.45
CA LEU A 759 75.82 -60.80 51.94
C LEU A 759 74.74 -61.65 52.62
N ASN A 760 73.66 -61.93 51.89
CA ASN A 760 72.59 -62.82 52.34
C ASN A 760 72.72 -64.22 51.71
N GLY A 761 73.35 -64.30 50.54
CA GLY A 761 73.71 -65.55 49.86
C GLY A 761 75.09 -66.09 50.25
N SER A 762 75.60 -67.02 49.45
CA SER A 762 76.97 -67.53 49.58
C SER A 762 77.90 -66.85 48.58
N LEU A 763 79.06 -66.38 49.05
CA LEU A 763 80.10 -65.76 48.23
C LEU A 763 81.40 -66.55 48.33
N SER A 764 81.93 -66.96 47.18
CA SER A 764 83.26 -67.52 47.04
C SER A 764 84.19 -66.49 46.40
N ALA A 765 85.32 -66.19 47.05
CA ALA A 765 86.34 -65.30 46.53
C ALA A 765 87.72 -65.97 46.56
N ASP A 766 88.47 -65.91 45.46
CA ASP A 766 89.85 -66.44 45.45
C ASP A 766 90.75 -65.61 46.38
N ARG A 767 90.66 -64.28 46.26
CA ARG A 767 91.33 -63.31 47.12
C ARG A 767 90.29 -62.45 47.83
N TYR A 768 90.51 -62.18 49.11
CA TYR A 768 89.75 -61.20 49.89
C TYR A 768 90.71 -60.18 50.51
N ALA A 769 90.48 -58.91 50.21
CA ALA A 769 91.20 -57.79 50.80
C ALA A 769 90.21 -56.80 51.42
N GLN A 770 90.51 -56.29 52.61
CA GLN A 770 89.71 -55.26 53.26
C GLN A 770 90.60 -54.17 53.86
N GLY A 771 90.49 -52.97 53.29
CA GLY A 771 91.09 -51.73 53.79
C GLY A 771 90.09 -50.80 54.46
N GLY A 772 88.80 -51.14 54.44
CA GLY A 772 87.73 -50.35 55.04
C GLY A 772 86.36 -50.99 54.87
N GLY A 773 85.30 -50.18 55.01
CA GLY A 773 83.91 -50.63 54.81
C GLY A 773 83.46 -51.74 55.74
N VAL A 774 82.28 -52.31 55.43
CA VAL A 774 81.66 -53.39 56.20
C VAL A 774 81.20 -54.49 55.28
N LEU A 775 81.63 -55.72 55.56
CA LEU A 775 80.97 -56.92 55.07
C LEU A 775 80.05 -57.43 56.19
N SER A 776 78.76 -57.52 55.90
CA SER A 776 77.78 -58.02 56.87
C SER A 776 76.73 -58.89 56.23
N GLY A 777 75.93 -59.61 57.02
CA GLY A 777 74.73 -60.28 56.54
C GLY A 777 74.58 -61.70 57.08
N SER A 778 73.52 -62.39 56.64
CA SER A 778 73.21 -63.75 57.08
C SER A 778 73.95 -64.84 56.30
N GLY A 779 74.66 -64.47 55.24
CA GLY A 779 75.28 -65.36 54.29
C GLY A 779 76.63 -65.94 54.72
N ASN A 780 77.26 -66.67 53.78
CA ASN A 780 78.53 -67.36 53.99
C ASN A 780 79.63 -66.76 53.10
N LEU A 781 80.82 -66.56 53.66
CA LEU A 781 82.01 -66.18 52.90
C LEU A 781 83.04 -67.30 52.90
N LEU A 782 83.45 -67.71 51.70
CA LEU A 782 84.57 -68.62 51.46
C LEU A 782 85.70 -67.85 50.77
N VAL A 783 86.86 -67.79 51.40
CA VAL A 783 88.11 -67.25 50.85
C VAL A 783 89.08 -68.39 50.60
N VAL A 784 89.44 -68.62 49.34
CA VAL A 784 90.07 -69.89 48.92
C VAL A 784 91.60 -69.81 48.85
N ASN A 785 92.19 -68.64 48.56
CA ASN A 785 93.64 -68.54 48.29
C ASN A 785 94.36 -67.49 49.13
N SER A 786 93.84 -66.27 49.22
CA SER A 786 94.53 -65.17 49.91
C SER A 786 93.58 -64.27 50.70
N PHE A 787 93.90 -64.01 51.96
CA PHE A 787 93.16 -63.11 52.83
C PHE A 787 94.04 -62.00 53.40
N ASN A 788 93.55 -60.77 53.39
CA ASN A 788 94.19 -59.63 54.04
C ASN A 788 93.14 -58.66 54.58
N GLN A 789 93.12 -58.43 55.90
CA GLN A 789 92.26 -57.41 56.52
C GLN A 789 93.14 -56.44 57.30
N THR A 790 93.26 -55.22 56.78
CA THR A 790 94.03 -54.14 57.42
C THR A 790 93.15 -53.18 58.22
N ALA A 791 91.88 -53.05 57.85
CA ALA A 791 90.86 -52.29 58.56
C ALA A 791 89.45 -52.78 58.16
N GLY A 792 88.40 -52.15 58.69
CA GLY A 792 87.01 -52.55 58.46
C GLY A 792 86.53 -53.66 59.37
N ALA A 793 85.32 -54.15 59.12
CA ALA A 793 84.71 -55.22 59.90
C ALA A 793 84.05 -56.27 59.01
N ILE A 794 84.16 -57.54 59.44
CA ILE A 794 83.41 -58.68 58.91
C ILE A 794 82.42 -59.12 60.00
N ARG A 795 81.12 -59.06 59.69
CA ARG A 795 80.02 -59.37 60.64
C ARG A 795 78.99 -60.28 59.98
N LEU A 796 79.27 -61.57 59.98
CA LEU A 796 78.41 -62.56 59.36
C LEU A 796 77.64 -63.35 60.42
N ALA A 797 76.36 -63.63 60.18
CA ALA A 797 75.64 -64.63 60.99
C ALA A 797 75.94 -66.07 60.53
N GLY A 798 76.45 -66.23 59.30
CA GLY A 798 76.83 -67.52 58.72
C GLY A 798 78.29 -67.91 58.96
N GLN A 799 78.81 -68.76 58.07
CA GLN A 799 80.19 -69.26 58.11
C GLN A 799 81.17 -68.29 57.45
N LEU A 800 82.34 -68.13 58.08
CA LEU A 800 83.54 -67.54 57.49
C LEU A 800 84.63 -68.62 57.39
N ALA A 801 84.99 -69.00 56.17
CA ALA A 801 86.07 -69.95 55.92
C ALA A 801 87.20 -69.26 55.14
N ILE A 802 88.40 -69.24 55.72
CA ILE A 802 89.57 -68.57 55.15
C ILE A 802 90.71 -69.57 54.99
N THR A 803 91.20 -69.68 53.76
CA THR A 803 92.47 -70.34 53.44
C THR A 803 93.48 -69.31 52.94
N GLN A 804 94.62 -69.24 53.62
CA GLN A 804 95.84 -68.52 53.23
C GLN A 804 96.84 -69.54 52.70
N ALA A 805 97.03 -69.56 51.38
CA ALA A 805 97.91 -70.54 50.72
C ALA A 805 99.41 -70.28 50.99
N ALA A 806 99.80 -69.02 51.14
CA ALA A 806 101.18 -68.61 51.40
C ALA A 806 101.23 -67.40 52.35
N GLY A 807 102.23 -67.39 53.24
CA GLY A 807 102.42 -66.34 54.24
C GLY A 807 101.45 -66.44 55.42
N ASP A 808 101.51 -65.44 56.29
CA ASP A 808 100.71 -65.39 57.51
C ASP A 808 99.26 -65.01 57.22
N LEU A 809 98.34 -65.59 57.98
CA LEU A 809 96.96 -65.15 58.05
C LEU A 809 96.85 -64.14 59.19
N ARG A 810 96.58 -62.88 58.85
CA ARG A 810 96.26 -61.82 59.82
C ARG A 810 94.87 -61.26 59.58
N PHE A 811 94.12 -61.08 60.66
CA PHE A 811 92.80 -60.44 60.63
C PHE A 811 92.66 -59.41 61.76
N ALA A 812 91.81 -58.41 61.54
CA ALA A 812 91.53 -57.33 62.48
C ALA A 812 90.22 -57.61 63.25
N SER A 813 89.05 -57.23 62.71
CA SER A 813 87.76 -57.44 63.37
C SER A 813 86.92 -58.45 62.62
N VAL A 814 86.72 -59.62 63.25
CA VAL A 814 85.98 -60.74 62.67
C VAL A 814 84.91 -61.20 63.66
N ALA A 815 83.66 -61.18 63.20
CA ALA A 815 82.53 -61.78 63.88
C ALA A 815 81.79 -62.74 62.92
N ALA A 816 81.74 -64.03 63.27
CA ALA A 816 80.98 -65.04 62.53
C ALA A 816 80.48 -66.15 63.44
N ASN A 817 79.40 -66.86 63.07
CA ASN A 817 78.96 -67.99 63.89
C ASN A 817 79.98 -69.13 63.90
N THR A 818 80.56 -69.44 62.73
CA THR A 818 81.63 -70.44 62.58
C THR A 818 82.78 -69.82 61.81
N VAL A 819 83.99 -69.92 62.36
CA VAL A 819 85.23 -69.43 61.74
C VAL A 819 86.19 -70.59 61.50
N GLN A 820 86.61 -70.76 60.25
CA GLN A 820 87.65 -71.70 59.86
C GLN A 820 88.85 -70.92 59.32
N LEU A 821 90.01 -71.08 59.95
CA LEU A 821 91.25 -70.41 59.59
C LEU A 821 92.28 -71.47 59.20
N SER A 822 92.81 -71.37 57.99
CA SER A 822 93.86 -72.26 57.48
C SER A 822 95.01 -71.44 56.91
N ALA A 823 96.18 -71.47 57.55
CA ALA A 823 97.43 -70.89 57.04
C ALA A 823 98.38 -72.03 56.67
N LEU A 824 98.37 -72.44 55.40
CA LEU A 824 99.06 -73.66 54.95
C LEU A 824 100.59 -73.58 55.13
N ASN A 825 101.16 -72.39 54.97
CA ASN A 825 102.60 -72.13 54.99
C ASN A 825 102.98 -70.88 55.81
N GLY A 826 102.27 -70.62 56.90
CA GLY A 826 102.54 -69.46 57.76
C GLY A 826 101.90 -69.60 59.14
N ALA A 827 101.91 -68.49 59.87
CA ALA A 827 101.25 -68.36 61.17
C ALA A 827 99.84 -67.78 61.04
N ILE A 828 99.00 -68.05 62.04
CA ILE A 828 97.73 -67.34 62.25
C ILE A 828 97.95 -66.33 63.38
N ALA A 829 97.70 -65.06 63.11
CA ALA A 829 97.76 -63.99 64.09
C ALA A 829 96.58 -63.04 63.94
N GLN A 830 96.38 -62.18 64.93
CA GLN A 830 95.28 -61.23 64.93
C GLN A 830 95.72 -59.85 65.41
N ASP A 831 95.09 -58.82 64.86
CA ASP A 831 95.26 -57.42 65.22
C ASP A 831 94.05 -56.87 65.99
N GLY A 832 92.88 -57.54 65.92
CA GLY A 832 91.68 -57.18 66.66
C GLY A 832 90.94 -58.39 67.25
N ALA A 833 89.69 -58.18 67.67
CA ALA A 833 88.89 -59.18 68.37
C ALA A 833 88.25 -60.19 67.42
N LEU A 834 88.30 -61.46 67.83
CA LEU A 834 87.60 -62.58 67.20
C LEU A 834 86.34 -62.95 68.01
N LEU A 835 85.17 -62.76 67.43
CA LEU A 835 83.89 -63.16 68.03
C LEU A 835 83.33 -64.34 67.23
N ALA A 836 83.32 -65.53 67.84
CA ALA A 836 82.89 -66.74 67.15
C ALA A 836 82.25 -67.79 68.06
N GLY A 837 81.18 -68.43 67.58
CA GLY A 837 80.61 -69.60 68.26
C GLY A 837 81.60 -70.77 68.28
N SER A 838 82.29 -71.00 67.16
CA SER A 838 83.34 -72.02 67.03
C SER A 838 84.47 -71.56 66.12
N VAL A 839 85.70 -71.88 66.51
CA VAL A 839 86.93 -71.62 65.76
C VAL A 839 87.70 -72.92 65.52
N VAL A 840 88.00 -73.18 64.26
CA VAL A 840 88.94 -74.23 63.83
C VAL A 840 90.12 -73.56 63.15
N ALA A 841 91.32 -73.71 63.72
CA ALA A 841 92.54 -73.06 63.24
C ALA A 841 93.61 -74.09 62.87
N GLN A 842 94.22 -73.96 61.69
CA GLN A 842 95.32 -74.82 61.24
C GLN A 842 96.45 -73.93 60.70
N ALA A 843 97.66 -74.08 61.22
CA ALA A 843 98.82 -73.31 60.81
C ALA A 843 100.08 -74.17 60.72
N ARG A 844 101.13 -73.62 60.09
CA ARG A 844 102.47 -74.22 60.10
C ARG A 844 103.36 -73.61 61.17
N ASP A 845 103.41 -72.28 61.26
CA ASP A 845 104.44 -71.55 62.02
C ASP A 845 103.95 -70.96 63.35
N GLY A 846 102.68 -71.18 63.73
CA GLY A 846 102.10 -70.79 65.01
C GLY A 846 100.67 -70.28 64.89
N ILE A 847 99.93 -70.32 66.00
CA ILE A 847 98.57 -69.76 66.13
C ILE A 847 98.56 -68.86 67.35
N VAL A 848 98.45 -67.55 67.16
CA VAL A 848 98.48 -66.56 68.26
C VAL A 848 97.23 -65.69 68.21
N LEU A 849 96.26 -66.04 69.05
CA LEU A 849 94.98 -65.34 69.23
C LEU A 849 94.98 -64.61 70.58
N GLY A 850 95.88 -63.64 70.76
CA GLY A 850 96.17 -63.01 72.06
C GLY A 850 95.36 -61.77 72.43
N ASN A 851 94.31 -61.40 71.67
CA ASN A 851 93.53 -60.19 71.93
C ASN A 851 92.52 -60.47 73.06
N ALA A 852 92.47 -59.60 74.07
CA ALA A 852 91.59 -59.76 75.22
C ALA A 852 90.08 -59.70 74.85
N GLY A 853 89.73 -59.08 73.72
CA GLY A 853 88.36 -58.97 73.23
C GLY A 853 87.83 -60.23 72.54
N ASN A 854 88.63 -61.29 72.42
CA ASN A 854 88.16 -62.55 71.85
C ASN A 854 87.01 -63.14 72.68
N GLN A 855 85.97 -63.59 71.98
CA GLN A 855 84.83 -64.30 72.57
C GLN A 855 84.57 -65.55 71.72
N VAL A 856 85.22 -66.64 72.11
CA VAL A 856 85.18 -67.93 71.42
C VAL A 856 84.48 -68.96 72.32
N GLY A 857 83.47 -69.65 71.78
CA GLY A 857 82.77 -70.73 72.48
C GLY A 857 83.54 -72.06 72.46
N SER A 858 84.08 -72.43 71.30
CA SER A 858 84.85 -73.66 71.10
C SER A 858 86.09 -73.42 70.23
N PHE A 859 87.23 -74.00 70.64
CA PHE A 859 88.51 -73.82 69.97
C PHE A 859 89.21 -75.16 69.69
N THR A 860 89.48 -75.43 68.41
CA THR A 860 90.31 -76.55 67.95
C THR A 860 91.44 -75.99 67.11
N ALA A 861 92.68 -76.42 67.39
CA ALA A 861 93.84 -75.86 66.73
C ALA A 861 94.96 -76.87 66.49
N SER A 862 95.57 -76.81 65.32
CA SER A 862 96.78 -77.58 65.00
C SER A 862 97.86 -76.70 64.41
N ASN A 863 99.08 -76.85 64.93
CA ASN A 863 100.30 -76.26 64.41
C ASN A 863 101.32 -77.36 64.11
N SER A 864 101.89 -77.39 62.91
CA SER A 864 102.77 -78.49 62.50
C SER A 864 104.27 -78.26 62.74
N ALA A 865 104.75 -77.01 62.88
CA ALA A 865 106.16 -76.70 63.15
C ALA A 865 106.40 -76.23 64.60
N GLY A 866 107.54 -75.58 64.86
CA GLY A 866 108.00 -75.17 66.19
C GLY A 866 107.21 -74.03 66.86
N GLY A 867 106.27 -73.39 66.14
CA GLY A 867 105.39 -72.35 66.69
C GLY A 867 104.42 -72.86 67.76
N GLY A 868 103.97 -71.95 68.62
CA GLY A 868 103.00 -72.24 69.69
C GLY A 868 101.54 -72.06 69.29
N ILE A 869 100.62 -72.51 70.15
CA ILE A 869 99.20 -72.17 70.12
C ILE A 869 98.90 -71.30 71.34
N ALA A 870 98.46 -70.07 71.14
CA ALA A 870 98.07 -69.15 72.19
C ALA A 870 96.65 -68.63 71.96
N LEU A 871 95.82 -68.63 73.00
CA LEU A 871 94.49 -68.04 72.99
C LEU A 871 94.25 -67.30 74.30
N ASN A 872 94.03 -65.98 74.21
CA ASN A 872 93.40 -65.20 75.27
C ASN A 872 91.91 -65.11 74.92
N ASN A 873 91.04 -65.49 75.84
CA ASN A 873 89.60 -65.56 75.59
C ASN A 873 88.81 -64.98 76.76
N THR A 874 87.76 -64.24 76.43
CA THR A 874 86.81 -63.70 77.41
C THR A 874 85.49 -64.44 77.27
N SER A 875 85.24 -65.42 78.15
CA SER A 875 83.99 -66.20 78.14
C SER A 875 83.15 -66.10 79.41
N ALA A 876 83.54 -65.33 80.42
CA ALA A 876 82.82 -65.28 81.71
C ALA A 876 81.34 -64.88 81.55
N PRO A 877 80.38 -65.61 82.18
CA PRO A 877 80.55 -66.75 83.09
C PRO A 877 80.67 -68.13 82.40
N GLY A 878 80.58 -68.20 81.07
CA GLY A 878 80.61 -69.45 80.29
C GLY A 878 81.99 -70.15 80.22
N THR A 879 81.97 -71.37 79.69
CA THR A 879 83.14 -72.25 79.57
C THR A 879 83.65 -72.31 78.13
N LEU A 880 84.96 -72.06 77.94
CA LEU A 880 85.64 -72.35 76.68
C LEU A 880 85.85 -73.86 76.55
N THR A 881 85.32 -74.44 75.48
CA THR A 881 85.57 -75.85 75.15
C THR A 881 86.78 -75.96 74.24
N LEU A 882 87.83 -76.64 74.70
CA LEU A 882 88.99 -76.95 73.87
C LEU A 882 88.79 -78.33 73.25
N GLY A 883 88.83 -78.37 71.92
CA GLY A 883 88.88 -79.62 71.16
C GLY A 883 90.27 -80.24 71.22
N THR A 884 90.79 -80.67 70.06
CA THR A 884 92.16 -81.14 69.96
C THR A 884 93.10 -79.97 69.72
N LEU A 885 94.11 -79.80 70.59
CA LEU A 885 95.19 -78.84 70.44
C LEU A 885 96.52 -79.57 70.23
N VAL A 886 97.20 -79.33 69.11
CA VAL A 886 98.47 -80.01 68.79
C VAL A 886 99.48 -79.01 68.24
N THR A 887 100.71 -79.00 68.76
CA THR A 887 101.85 -78.25 68.17
C THR A 887 102.95 -79.21 67.70
N GLY A 888 103.83 -78.76 66.79
CA GLY A 888 104.99 -79.55 66.37
C GLY A 888 106.09 -79.62 67.43
N ALA A 889 106.37 -78.49 68.10
CA ALA A 889 107.24 -78.41 69.29
C ALA A 889 107.06 -77.13 70.15
N GLY A 890 106.08 -76.28 69.83
CA GLY A 890 105.89 -74.99 70.50
C GLY A 890 104.95 -75.04 71.72
N ASN A 891 104.95 -73.98 72.51
CA ASN A 891 104.12 -73.89 73.72
C ASN A 891 102.63 -73.79 73.39
N ILE A 892 101.79 -74.38 74.24
CA ILE A 892 100.34 -74.20 74.22
C ILE A 892 99.96 -73.36 75.44
N THR A 893 99.40 -72.17 75.23
CA THR A 893 99.01 -71.24 76.29
C THR A 893 97.55 -70.81 76.10
N ILE A 894 96.70 -71.23 77.01
CA ILE A 894 95.28 -70.85 77.02
C ILE A 894 95.04 -70.01 78.27
N ASP A 895 94.54 -68.80 78.07
CA ASP A 895 94.07 -67.92 79.13
C ASP A 895 92.60 -67.59 78.88
N ASN A 896 91.73 -67.97 79.82
CA ASN A 896 90.31 -67.74 79.72
C ASN A 896 89.75 -67.05 80.96
N THR A 897 88.95 -66.00 80.76
CA THR A 897 88.30 -65.32 81.89
C THR A 897 87.14 -66.10 82.50
N GLY A 898 86.61 -67.12 81.81
CA GLY A 898 85.61 -68.05 82.31
C GLY A 898 86.21 -69.40 82.72
N GLY A 899 85.46 -70.49 82.55
CA GLY A 899 85.94 -71.86 82.75
C GLY A 899 86.64 -72.43 81.52
N VAL A 900 87.50 -73.44 81.69
CA VAL A 900 88.11 -74.18 80.57
C VAL A 900 87.80 -75.66 80.69
N ALA A 901 87.19 -76.23 79.66
CA ALA A 901 87.04 -77.67 79.51
C ALA A 901 88.04 -78.17 78.45
N ALA A 902 89.10 -78.84 78.90
CA ALA A 902 90.20 -79.30 78.07
C ALA A 902 90.00 -80.75 77.61
N GLY A 903 89.97 -80.94 76.28
CA GLY A 903 90.09 -82.23 75.61
C GLY A 903 91.54 -82.71 75.50
N ASN A 904 91.96 -83.08 74.28
CA ASN A 904 93.32 -83.56 74.01
C ASN A 904 94.26 -82.41 73.68
N ILE A 905 95.35 -82.28 74.44
CA ILE A 905 96.38 -81.27 74.26
C ILE A 905 97.73 -81.98 74.14
N ASN A 906 98.47 -81.73 73.06
CA ASN A 906 99.82 -82.26 72.88
C ASN A 906 100.77 -81.21 72.33
N ALA A 907 101.71 -80.77 73.16
CA ALA A 907 102.71 -79.77 72.78
C ALA A 907 104.00 -80.36 72.15
N ASN A 908 104.13 -81.69 72.04
CA ASN A 908 105.28 -82.38 71.42
C ASN A 908 106.67 -81.79 71.78
N GLY A 909 106.92 -81.52 73.07
CA GLY A 909 108.17 -80.93 73.54
C GLY A 909 108.10 -79.43 73.88
N GLY A 910 106.95 -78.78 73.68
CA GLY A 910 106.65 -77.46 74.25
C GLY A 910 105.99 -77.54 75.63
N ASN A 911 105.86 -76.39 76.29
CA ASN A 911 105.15 -76.27 77.57
C ASN A 911 103.64 -76.10 77.36
N VAL A 912 102.82 -76.65 78.25
CA VAL A 912 101.37 -76.44 78.29
C VAL A 912 101.02 -75.57 79.50
N SER A 913 100.32 -74.47 79.28
CA SER A 913 99.74 -73.63 80.32
C SER A 913 98.26 -73.40 80.04
N VAL A 914 97.41 -73.75 80.99
CA VAL A 914 95.97 -73.48 80.94
C VAL A 914 95.59 -72.69 82.19
N THR A 915 95.13 -71.46 81.98
CA THR A 915 94.68 -70.55 83.03
C THR A 915 93.18 -70.27 82.84
N ALA A 916 92.41 -70.41 83.91
CA ALA A 916 90.98 -70.10 83.92
C ALA A 916 90.56 -69.38 85.22
N HIS A 917 89.47 -68.61 85.20
CA HIS A 917 88.91 -68.11 86.46
C HIS A 917 88.13 -69.20 87.20
N SER A 918 87.24 -69.95 86.52
CA SER A 918 86.45 -70.97 87.22
C SER A 918 85.70 -71.94 86.30
N PRO A 919 85.87 -73.28 86.40
CA PRO A 919 87.04 -74.07 86.80
C PRO A 919 87.91 -74.47 85.57
N VAL A 920 89.08 -75.10 85.79
CA VAL A 920 89.78 -75.89 84.76
C VAL A 920 89.37 -77.36 84.91
N THR A 921 88.75 -77.94 83.89
CA THR A 921 88.43 -79.37 83.84
C THR A 921 89.21 -80.04 82.71
N VAL A 922 89.87 -81.16 83.01
CA VAL A 922 90.58 -81.98 82.03
C VAL A 922 89.92 -83.33 81.94
N SER A 923 89.56 -83.73 80.73
CA SER A 923 88.97 -85.05 80.44
C SER A 923 89.78 -85.85 79.40
N GLY A 924 90.75 -85.23 78.73
CA GLY A 924 91.63 -85.87 77.76
C GLY A 924 93.09 -86.00 78.21
N LYS A 925 93.97 -86.29 77.25
CA LYS A 925 95.42 -86.31 77.48
C LYS A 925 96.01 -84.93 77.28
N VAL A 926 96.75 -84.44 78.26
CA VAL A 926 97.58 -83.23 78.21
C VAL A 926 99.05 -83.65 78.29
N ALA A 927 99.82 -83.37 77.24
CA ALA A 927 101.23 -83.74 77.16
C ALA A 927 102.12 -82.55 76.76
N GLY A 928 103.27 -82.41 77.42
CA GLY A 928 104.24 -81.34 77.19
C GLY A 928 105.54 -81.53 77.97
N ASN A 929 106.44 -80.56 77.90
CA ASN A 929 107.63 -80.51 78.74
C ASN A 929 107.24 -80.16 80.17
N ASP A 930 106.71 -78.95 80.37
CA ASP A 930 106.06 -78.56 81.62
C ASP A 930 104.54 -78.47 81.40
N ILE A 931 103.75 -78.88 82.38
CA ILE A 931 102.29 -78.72 82.37
C ILE A 931 101.90 -77.86 83.56
N ALA A 932 101.31 -76.70 83.30
CA ALA A 932 100.77 -75.79 84.30
C ALA A 932 99.24 -75.64 84.13
N LEU A 933 98.48 -76.08 85.12
CA LEU A 933 97.03 -75.88 85.20
C LEU A 933 96.73 -74.91 86.34
N ASN A 934 96.11 -73.78 86.02
CA ASN A 934 95.81 -72.73 86.99
C ASN A 934 94.33 -72.35 86.92
N ALA A 935 93.62 -72.46 88.03
CA ALA A 935 92.23 -72.01 88.17
C ALA A 935 92.07 -71.07 89.36
N SER A 936 91.29 -69.99 89.22
CA SER A 936 90.95 -69.15 90.39
C SER A 936 89.95 -69.84 91.33
N THR A 937 89.24 -70.88 90.88
CA THR A 937 88.43 -71.78 91.72
C THR A 937 89.00 -73.19 91.72
N ASP A 938 88.53 -74.09 90.86
CA ASP A 938 88.82 -75.52 90.95
C ASP A 938 89.63 -76.02 89.76
N VAL A 939 90.52 -76.97 90.03
CA VAL A 939 91.09 -77.83 88.98
C VAL A 939 90.55 -79.24 89.18
N LEU A 940 89.84 -79.74 88.16
CA LEU A 940 89.25 -81.07 88.14
C LEU A 940 89.92 -81.92 87.05
N LEU A 941 90.61 -82.98 87.46
CA LEU A 941 91.04 -84.05 86.57
C LEU A 941 90.04 -85.20 86.72
N GLY A 942 89.18 -85.37 85.70
CA GLY A 942 88.12 -86.38 85.72
C GLY A 942 88.60 -87.76 85.25
N ASP A 943 87.65 -88.69 85.12
CA ASP A 943 87.89 -90.04 84.63
C ASP A 943 88.61 -90.04 83.27
N GLY A 944 89.71 -90.80 83.16
CA GLY A 944 90.50 -90.92 81.94
C GLY A 944 91.48 -89.77 81.69
N ALA A 945 91.50 -88.72 82.51
CA ALA A 945 92.44 -87.61 82.36
C ALA A 945 93.89 -88.07 82.47
N GLN A 946 94.75 -87.61 81.56
CA GLN A 946 96.18 -87.95 81.57
C GLN A 946 97.03 -86.70 81.49
N LEU A 947 97.80 -86.41 82.53
CA LEU A 947 98.85 -85.39 82.48
C LEU A 947 100.18 -86.10 82.27
N ALA A 948 100.89 -85.78 81.19
CA ALA A 948 102.17 -86.39 80.84
C ALA A 948 103.21 -85.30 80.55
N ALA A 949 103.88 -84.84 81.60
CA ALA A 949 104.98 -83.87 81.51
C ALA A 949 106.33 -84.58 81.45
N ALA A 950 107.21 -84.16 80.55
CA ALA A 950 108.60 -84.64 80.50
C ALA A 950 109.47 -84.06 81.63
N ARG A 951 109.09 -82.90 82.18
CA ARG A 951 109.73 -82.21 83.29
C ARG A 951 108.70 -82.00 84.41
N ASP A 952 108.13 -80.82 84.56
CA ASP A 952 107.33 -80.52 85.75
C ASP A 952 105.81 -80.51 85.47
N VAL A 953 105.03 -80.93 86.46
CA VAL A 953 103.57 -80.70 86.50
C VAL A 953 103.28 -79.77 87.66
N SER A 954 102.64 -78.64 87.38
CA SER A 954 102.13 -77.70 88.37
C SER A 954 100.62 -77.55 88.24
N VAL A 955 99.91 -77.71 89.35
CA VAL A 955 98.46 -77.53 89.44
C VAL A 955 98.18 -76.54 90.57
N THR A 956 97.51 -75.44 90.25
CA THR A 956 97.12 -74.41 91.21
C THR A 956 95.62 -74.16 91.12
N ALA A 957 94.93 -74.17 92.25
CA ALA A 957 93.51 -73.89 92.35
C ALA A 957 93.24 -72.91 93.51
N GLY A 958 92.42 -71.88 93.30
CA GLY A 958 92.04 -70.96 94.37
C GLY A 958 91.11 -71.58 95.42
N ARG A 959 90.41 -72.66 95.08
CA ARG A 959 89.55 -73.46 95.96
C ARG A 959 90.01 -74.92 96.00
N ASP A 960 89.50 -75.82 95.16
CA ASP A 960 89.81 -77.26 95.28
C ASP A 960 90.62 -77.82 94.10
N ILE A 961 91.54 -78.73 94.37
CA ILE A 961 92.12 -79.63 93.36
C ILE A 961 91.52 -81.01 93.58
N SER A 962 90.81 -81.53 92.58
CA SER A 962 90.27 -82.88 92.60
C SER A 962 90.88 -83.69 91.46
N VAL A 963 91.57 -84.76 91.81
CA VAL A 963 92.12 -85.76 90.91
C VAL A 963 91.34 -87.05 91.11
N GLY A 964 90.26 -87.23 90.34
CA GLY A 964 89.34 -88.35 90.50
C GLY A 964 89.52 -89.45 89.47
N GLY A 965 88.83 -90.58 89.68
CA GLY A 965 88.79 -91.68 88.72
C GLY A 965 90.11 -92.45 88.57
N ASN A 966 90.38 -92.88 87.34
CA ASN A 966 91.65 -93.49 86.94
C ASN A 966 92.66 -92.47 86.35
N ALA A 967 92.54 -91.19 86.74
CA ALA A 967 93.41 -90.14 86.22
C ALA A 967 94.90 -90.47 86.44
N LYS A 968 95.71 -90.24 85.41
CA LYS A 968 97.14 -90.59 85.39
C LYS A 968 97.99 -89.35 85.21
N ILE A 969 98.72 -88.99 86.25
CA ILE A 969 99.71 -87.93 86.24
C ILE A 969 101.10 -88.57 86.16
N VAL A 970 101.84 -88.23 85.12
CA VAL A 970 103.24 -88.61 84.93
C VAL A 970 104.04 -87.32 84.79
N SER A 971 104.98 -87.12 85.71
CA SER A 971 105.94 -86.02 85.70
C SER A 971 107.34 -86.60 85.62
N GLY A 972 108.16 -86.11 84.69
CA GLY A 972 109.58 -86.48 84.58
C GLY A 972 110.52 -85.68 85.49
N GLY A 973 109.97 -84.79 86.31
CA GLY A 973 110.65 -83.91 87.25
C GLY A 973 109.82 -83.80 88.53
N ASN A 974 109.31 -82.61 88.83
CA ASN A 974 108.53 -82.32 90.03
C ASN A 974 107.01 -82.35 89.76
N PHE A 975 106.24 -82.66 90.79
CA PHE A 975 104.80 -82.46 90.82
C PHE A 975 104.44 -81.51 91.95
N SER A 976 103.89 -80.35 91.62
CA SER A 976 103.38 -79.40 92.60
C SER A 976 101.88 -79.23 92.47
N ALA A 977 101.14 -79.39 93.57
CA ALA A 977 99.72 -79.09 93.66
C ALA A 977 99.47 -78.10 94.81
N SER A 978 98.85 -76.95 94.54
CA SER A 978 98.48 -75.97 95.56
C SER A 978 97.02 -75.58 95.43
N ALA A 979 96.23 -75.94 96.44
CA ALA A 979 94.82 -75.58 96.56
C ALA A 979 94.62 -74.56 97.70
N GLY A 980 93.70 -73.62 97.50
CA GLY A 980 93.25 -72.72 98.58
C GLY A 980 92.52 -73.48 99.69
N ALA A 981 91.66 -74.41 99.34
CA ALA A 981 90.91 -75.28 100.23
C ALA A 981 91.51 -76.70 100.26
N SER A 982 90.95 -77.68 99.53
CA SER A 982 91.34 -79.09 99.64
C SER A 982 92.03 -79.64 98.40
N VAL A 983 92.90 -80.64 98.61
CA VAL A 983 93.42 -81.49 97.52
C VAL A 983 92.90 -82.90 97.74
N ARG A 984 92.10 -83.41 96.81
CA ARG A 984 91.55 -84.77 96.86
C ARG A 984 92.10 -85.60 95.71
N PHE A 985 92.78 -86.68 96.04
CA PHE A 985 93.03 -87.79 95.13
C PHE A 985 91.98 -88.86 95.42
N ALA A 986 91.16 -89.20 94.44
CA ALA A 986 90.07 -90.16 94.61
C ALA A 986 90.28 -91.40 93.74
N ASP A 987 89.55 -92.46 94.08
CA ASP A 987 89.48 -93.73 93.34
C ASP A 987 90.84 -94.41 93.12
N THR A 988 91.31 -94.50 91.87
CA THR A 988 92.57 -95.17 91.48
C THR A 988 93.58 -94.21 90.86
N ALA A 989 93.41 -92.91 91.11
CA ALA A 989 94.28 -91.87 90.58
C ALA A 989 95.76 -92.18 90.86
N SER A 990 96.62 -91.91 89.89
CA SER A 990 98.05 -92.20 90.00
C SER A 990 98.93 -91.00 89.68
N VAL A 991 99.96 -90.80 90.50
CA VAL A 991 101.01 -89.80 90.28
C VAL A 991 102.34 -90.52 90.23
N THR A 992 103.01 -90.48 89.07
CA THR A 992 104.30 -91.12 88.83
C THR A 992 105.36 -90.05 88.60
N LEU A 993 106.45 -90.13 89.36
CA LEU A 993 107.61 -89.24 89.36
C LEU A 993 108.90 -90.09 89.33
N PRO A 994 110.04 -89.60 88.81
CA PRO A 994 111.33 -90.26 88.96
C PRO A 994 111.89 -90.05 90.37
N ALA A 995 112.78 -90.93 90.83
CA ALA A 995 113.37 -90.85 92.17
C ALA A 995 114.07 -89.51 92.49
N THR A 996 114.57 -88.79 91.48
CA THR A 996 115.21 -87.46 91.62
C THR A 996 114.23 -86.31 91.71
N GLY A 997 112.95 -86.55 91.41
CA GLY A 997 111.90 -85.54 91.47
C GLY A 997 111.43 -85.26 92.89
N SER A 998 110.59 -84.25 93.02
CA SER A 998 109.88 -83.97 94.27
C SER A 998 108.39 -83.76 94.05
N MET A 999 107.60 -84.21 95.01
CA MET A 999 106.16 -83.99 95.10
C MET A 999 105.88 -82.97 96.20
N SER A 1000 105.22 -81.87 95.89
CA SER A 1000 104.78 -80.87 96.86
C SER A 1000 103.28 -80.67 96.72
N VAL A 1001 102.51 -81.04 97.75
CA VAL A 1001 101.06 -80.80 97.80
C VAL A 1001 100.75 -79.90 98.98
N LEU A 1002 100.08 -78.79 98.71
CA LEU A 1002 99.66 -77.81 99.71
C LEU A 1002 98.14 -77.61 99.64
N ALA A 1003 97.46 -77.90 100.74
CA ALA A 1003 96.09 -77.48 101.00
C ALA A 1003 96.13 -76.38 102.08
N LYS A 1004 95.84 -75.11 101.73
CA LYS A 1004 96.08 -73.98 102.64
C LYS A 1004 95.10 -73.95 103.82
N THR A 1005 93.81 -74.16 103.56
CA THR A 1005 92.76 -74.12 104.59
C THR A 1005 92.00 -75.44 104.76
N GLY A 1006 92.09 -76.36 103.79
CA GLY A 1006 91.39 -77.64 103.78
C GLY A 1006 92.33 -78.84 103.94
N SER A 1007 91.80 -80.03 103.62
CA SER A 1007 92.50 -81.30 103.83
C SER A 1007 93.15 -81.82 102.55
N ILE A 1008 94.20 -82.63 102.72
CA ILE A 1008 94.72 -83.49 101.65
C ILE A 1008 94.17 -84.89 101.87
N THR A 1009 93.37 -85.40 100.93
CA THR A 1009 92.74 -86.73 101.04
C THR A 1009 93.14 -87.65 99.89
N GLY A 1010 93.32 -88.93 100.19
CA GLY A 1010 93.60 -90.01 99.25
C GLY A 1010 92.77 -91.25 99.58
N ASP A 1011 91.98 -91.75 98.63
CA ASP A 1011 91.24 -93.01 98.78
C ASP A 1011 92.19 -94.24 98.66
N SER A 1012 91.75 -95.43 99.10
CA SER A 1012 92.61 -96.64 99.21
C SER A 1012 93.19 -97.16 97.88
N GLY A 1013 92.60 -96.81 96.73
CA GLY A 1013 93.09 -97.20 95.41
C GLY A 1013 94.14 -96.25 94.81
N VAL A 1014 94.39 -95.11 95.44
CA VAL A 1014 95.27 -94.05 94.95
C VAL A 1014 96.74 -94.49 94.99
N ARG A 1015 97.47 -94.31 93.88
CA ARG A 1015 98.88 -94.70 93.76
C ARG A 1015 99.77 -93.51 93.44
N VAL A 1016 100.37 -92.94 94.47
CA VAL A 1016 101.19 -91.72 94.37
C VAL A 1016 102.65 -92.05 94.69
N ASN A 1017 103.58 -91.50 93.89
CA ASN A 1017 105.03 -91.48 94.14
C ASN A 1017 105.71 -92.86 94.37
N ARG A 1018 105.37 -93.86 93.54
CA ARG A 1018 105.88 -95.25 93.66
C ARG A 1018 107.40 -95.43 93.54
N GLN A 1019 108.11 -94.45 92.97
CA GLN A 1019 109.57 -94.49 92.80
C GLN A 1019 110.33 -93.85 93.96
N ARG A 1020 109.63 -93.44 95.04
CA ARG A 1020 110.21 -92.91 96.29
C ARG A 1020 110.97 -91.58 96.14
N SER A 1021 110.47 -90.69 95.30
CA SER A 1021 110.95 -89.30 95.20
C SER A 1021 110.60 -88.50 96.47
N GLY A 1022 111.26 -87.37 96.72
CA GLY A 1022 110.96 -86.55 97.91
C GLY A 1022 109.50 -86.08 97.90
N ALA A 1023 108.77 -86.20 99.01
CA ALA A 1023 107.37 -85.78 99.06
C ALA A 1023 107.07 -84.93 100.29
N THR A 1024 106.40 -83.80 100.06
CA THR A 1024 105.92 -82.86 101.08
C THR A 1024 104.43 -82.70 100.90
N LEU A 1025 103.66 -83.12 101.89
CA LEU A 1025 102.22 -82.94 101.95
C LEU A 1025 101.93 -82.01 103.12
N LEU A 1026 101.43 -80.81 102.84
CA LEU A 1026 101.21 -79.78 103.84
C LEU A 1026 99.75 -79.35 103.85
N ALA A 1027 99.08 -79.58 104.98
CA ALA A 1027 97.73 -79.09 105.26
C ALA A 1027 97.75 -78.39 106.64
N PRO A 1028 98.22 -77.13 106.74
CA PRO A 1028 98.46 -76.48 108.03
C PRO A 1028 97.22 -76.37 108.92
N ASN A 1029 96.04 -76.28 108.30
CA ASN A 1029 94.74 -76.11 108.97
C ASN A 1029 93.77 -77.27 108.68
N GLY A 1030 94.25 -78.38 108.11
CA GLY A 1030 93.42 -79.52 107.72
C GLY A 1030 94.11 -80.85 108.01
N ALA A 1031 93.47 -81.96 107.63
CA ALA A 1031 94.05 -83.29 107.81
C ALA A 1031 94.79 -83.73 106.54
N VAL A 1032 95.92 -84.43 106.71
CA VAL A 1032 96.51 -85.26 105.64
C VAL A 1032 96.06 -86.70 105.90
N SER A 1033 95.11 -87.19 105.11
CA SER A 1033 94.57 -88.54 105.21
C SER A 1033 94.76 -89.27 103.89
N MET A 1034 95.73 -90.18 103.84
CA MET A 1034 96.00 -91.01 102.68
C MET A 1034 95.76 -92.47 103.09
N ALA A 1035 94.58 -93.02 102.76
CA ALA A 1035 94.27 -94.42 103.03
C ALA A 1035 95.15 -95.32 102.13
N ASP A 1036 96.02 -96.14 102.71
CA ASP A 1036 96.90 -97.11 102.01
C ASP A 1036 97.71 -96.62 100.80
N ALA A 1037 97.84 -95.30 100.61
CA ALA A 1037 98.76 -94.75 99.62
C ALA A 1037 100.17 -95.13 100.07
N ILE A 1038 100.79 -96.08 99.37
CA ILE A 1038 102.12 -96.62 99.73
C ILE A 1038 103.19 -95.53 99.59
N PHE A 1039 103.36 -94.76 100.66
CA PHE A 1039 104.55 -93.98 101.00
C PHE A 1039 105.22 -94.73 102.17
N LEU A 1040 106.34 -95.44 101.99
CA LEU A 1040 107.01 -96.15 103.11
C LEU A 1040 108.54 -96.20 102.95
N PRO A 1041 109.36 -96.09 104.03
CA PRO A 1041 109.28 -95.12 105.15
C PRO A 1041 110.66 -94.58 105.63
N ALA A 1042 110.71 -93.35 106.17
CA ALA A 1042 111.65 -92.93 107.22
C ALA A 1042 111.14 -91.64 107.91
N THR A 1043 111.21 -91.65 109.23
CA THR A 1043 110.60 -90.75 110.23
C THR A 1043 111.19 -89.34 110.31
N THR A 1044 110.33 -88.33 110.49
CA THR A 1044 110.38 -87.33 111.59
C THR A 1044 109.01 -86.64 111.69
N ILE A 1045 108.21 -87.01 112.69
CA ILE A 1045 107.16 -86.13 113.20
C ILE A 1045 107.75 -85.50 114.46
N ASP A 1046 108.14 -84.22 114.37
CA ASP A 1046 108.50 -83.42 115.54
C ASP A 1046 107.23 -82.77 116.12
N PRO A 1047 107.00 -82.83 117.44
CA PRO A 1047 105.94 -82.07 118.10
C PRO A 1047 106.46 -80.68 118.51
N PRO A 1048 105.58 -79.67 118.62
CA PRO A 1048 105.78 -78.59 119.57
C PRO A 1048 104.75 -78.62 120.70
N VAL A 1049 105.28 -78.41 121.90
CA VAL A 1049 104.65 -78.34 123.22
C VAL A 1049 103.63 -77.19 123.32
N ILE A 1050 102.46 -77.45 123.93
CA ILE A 1050 101.62 -76.44 124.60
C ILE A 1050 101.17 -76.97 125.99
N ASP A 1051 101.24 -76.07 126.96
CA ASP A 1051 101.15 -76.13 128.43
C ASP A 1051 99.91 -76.83 129.06
N PRO A 1052 100.06 -77.63 130.14
CA PRO A 1052 98.97 -78.25 130.90
C PRO A 1052 97.90 -77.29 131.47
N ALA A 1053 98.15 -75.98 131.57
CA ALA A 1053 97.19 -75.03 132.12
C ALA A 1053 96.00 -74.72 131.17
N THR A 1054 96.06 -75.09 129.89
CA THR A 1054 95.01 -74.74 128.90
C THR A 1054 94.00 -75.87 128.64
N SER A 1055 94.29 -77.10 129.07
CA SER A 1055 93.41 -78.27 128.83
C SER A 1055 92.11 -78.24 129.66
N ALA A 1056 92.10 -77.59 130.83
CA ALA A 1056 90.91 -77.57 131.69
C ALA A 1056 89.87 -76.51 131.29
N ALA A 1057 90.25 -75.47 130.54
CA ALA A 1057 89.35 -74.40 130.10
C ALA A 1057 88.58 -74.73 128.80
N ILE A 1058 89.07 -75.68 128.01
CA ILE A 1058 88.49 -76.08 126.73
C ILE A 1058 87.38 -77.14 126.92
N ASP A 1059 87.52 -78.03 127.90
CA ASP A 1059 86.50 -79.04 128.21
C ASP A 1059 85.21 -78.44 128.83
N ASP A 1060 85.33 -77.30 129.54
CA ASP A 1060 84.18 -76.60 130.14
C ASP A 1060 83.42 -75.73 129.10
N ALA A 1061 84.12 -75.20 128.09
CA ALA A 1061 83.53 -74.47 126.97
C ALA A 1061 82.77 -75.39 125.99
N LEU A 1062 83.22 -76.64 125.81
CA LEU A 1062 82.59 -77.60 124.90
C LEU A 1062 81.30 -78.23 125.48
N ARG A 1063 81.09 -78.15 126.80
CA ARG A 1063 79.86 -78.60 127.48
C ARG A 1063 78.70 -77.60 127.36
N ILE A 1064 79.01 -76.31 127.25
CA ILE A 1064 78.01 -75.21 127.21
C ILE A 1064 77.40 -75.05 125.81
N ILE A 1065 78.16 -75.34 124.75
CA ILE A 1065 77.69 -75.15 123.36
C ILE A 1065 76.76 -76.28 122.89
N LYS A 1066 76.84 -77.49 123.48
CA LYS A 1066 75.96 -78.63 123.12
C LYS A 1066 74.56 -78.60 123.76
N GLN A 1067 74.24 -77.60 124.59
CA GLN A 1067 72.92 -77.44 125.22
C GLN A 1067 72.01 -76.40 124.55
N ALA A 1068 72.48 -75.62 123.57
CA ALA A 1068 71.74 -74.51 122.98
C ALA A 1068 70.90 -74.83 121.73
N ASP A 1069 71.04 -76.00 121.10
CA ASP A 1069 70.40 -76.34 119.82
C ASP A 1069 69.05 -77.08 119.93
N ARG A 1070 68.42 -77.11 121.11
CA ARG A 1070 67.09 -77.72 121.29
C ARG A 1070 66.13 -76.83 122.08
N ALA A 1071 65.74 -75.68 121.53
CA ALA A 1071 64.49 -74.98 121.86
C ALA A 1071 64.24 -73.79 120.91
N ASN A 1072 63.34 -73.93 119.92
CA ASN A 1072 62.18 -73.04 119.71
C ASN A 1072 61.58 -73.13 118.29
N ASP A 1073 60.25 -73.24 118.29
CA ASP A 1073 59.31 -73.16 117.18
C ASP A 1073 58.91 -71.65 116.95
N PRO A 1074 57.95 -71.27 116.06
CA PRO A 1074 58.10 -70.20 115.06
C PRO A 1074 57.26 -68.93 115.38
N LEU A 1075 57.36 -67.86 114.57
CA LEU A 1075 56.30 -66.83 114.44
C LEU A 1075 56.47 -65.92 113.21
N ALA A 1076 55.31 -65.48 112.69
CA ALA A 1076 55.04 -64.81 111.41
C ALA A 1076 55.17 -63.27 111.40
N SER A 1077 55.25 -62.64 110.21
CA SER A 1077 54.27 -61.66 109.65
C SER A 1077 54.78 -60.71 108.52
N THR A 1078 54.18 -60.85 107.32
CA THR A 1078 53.49 -59.85 106.42
C THR A 1078 54.26 -58.61 105.79
N PRO A 1079 53.66 -57.79 104.85
CA PRO A 1079 53.92 -57.83 103.37
C PRO A 1079 54.05 -56.43 102.67
N SER A 1080 54.30 -56.36 101.34
CA SER A 1080 53.90 -55.29 100.35
C SER A 1080 54.72 -55.46 99.04
N ALA A 1081 54.39 -55.02 97.83
CA ALA A 1081 53.19 -54.69 97.06
C ALA A 1081 53.66 -54.57 95.59
N LYS A 1082 52.75 -54.84 94.65
CA LYS A 1082 52.88 -54.71 93.18
C LYS A 1082 52.84 -53.22 92.75
N PRO A 1083 53.17 -52.85 91.50
CA PRO A 1083 52.11 -52.74 90.48
C PRO A 1083 52.48 -53.11 89.04
N ASP A 1084 51.41 -53.42 88.30
CA ASP A 1084 51.30 -53.70 86.86
C ASP A 1084 51.33 -52.41 86.01
N ASP A 1085 51.50 -52.55 84.68
CA ASP A 1085 50.71 -51.75 83.76
C ASP A 1085 50.38 -52.49 82.44
N LYS A 1086 49.17 -52.19 81.93
CA LYS A 1086 48.42 -52.92 80.89
C LYS A 1086 48.19 -52.08 79.61
N LYS A 1087 47.69 -52.80 78.58
CA LYS A 1087 46.48 -52.53 77.75
C LYS A 1087 46.68 -51.96 76.34
N LYS A 1088 46.04 -52.57 75.32
CA LYS A 1088 44.64 -52.28 74.93
C LYS A 1088 44.06 -53.27 73.90
N ASP A 1089 42.74 -53.30 73.88
CA ASP A 1089 41.82 -54.30 73.34
C ASP A 1089 40.79 -53.65 72.37
N SER A 1090 40.04 -54.51 71.71
CA SER A 1090 39.13 -54.43 70.57
C SER A 1090 37.69 -53.91 70.80
N LYS A 1091 37.10 -53.39 69.71
CA LYS A 1091 35.76 -53.59 69.09
C LYS A 1091 34.54 -53.96 69.98
N ASP A 1092 33.39 -53.31 69.72
CA ASP A 1092 32.17 -54.02 69.28
C ASP A 1092 31.05 -53.11 68.72
N VAL A 1093 30.12 -53.76 68.01
CA VAL A 1093 29.00 -53.29 67.17
C VAL A 1093 27.66 -53.34 67.94
N ALA A 1094 26.70 -52.44 67.66
CA ALA A 1094 25.26 -52.75 67.77
C ALA A 1094 24.36 -51.73 67.02
N ASP A 1095 23.36 -52.31 66.36
CA ASP A 1095 22.25 -51.76 65.58
C ASP A 1095 20.98 -51.64 66.45
N ALA A 1096 20.11 -50.65 66.21
CA ALA A 1096 18.65 -50.72 66.38
C ALA A 1096 17.93 -49.37 66.11
N THR A 1097 16.98 -49.45 65.19
CA THR A 1097 15.88 -48.57 64.78
C THR A 1097 14.89 -48.17 65.89
N ASP A 1098 14.37 -46.92 65.89
CA ASP A 1098 12.94 -46.62 65.57
C ASP A 1098 12.58 -45.10 65.58
N LYS A 1099 11.56 -44.75 64.78
CA LYS A 1099 11.02 -43.43 64.36
C LYS A 1099 10.01 -42.78 65.38
N PRO A 1100 9.26 -41.69 65.06
CA PRO A 1100 9.59 -40.30 64.67
C PRO A 1100 8.69 -39.22 65.37
N THR A 1101 8.65 -38.00 64.80
CA THR A 1101 7.81 -36.79 65.09
C THR A 1101 8.43 -35.82 66.10
N GLY A 1102 8.53 -34.50 65.91
CA GLY A 1102 8.12 -33.54 64.88
C GLY A 1102 8.23 -32.13 65.49
N TYR A 1103 8.42 -31.10 64.64
CA TYR A 1103 8.36 -29.64 64.90
C TYR A 1103 9.66 -28.82 65.11
N LYS A 1104 10.15 -28.33 63.96
CA LYS A 1104 10.53 -26.95 63.58
C LYS A 1104 11.09 -25.97 64.64
N PHE A 1105 12.27 -25.39 64.37
CA PHE A 1105 12.44 -23.95 64.13
C PHE A 1105 13.80 -23.63 63.45
N ASP A 1106 13.80 -22.55 62.68
CA ASP A 1106 14.77 -22.12 61.66
C ASP A 1106 16.16 -21.68 62.16
N ASP A 1107 17.21 -21.95 61.36
CA ASP A 1107 18.30 -21.00 61.04
C ASP A 1107 19.14 -21.51 59.83
N PRO A 1108 19.14 -20.83 58.66
CA PRO A 1108 19.94 -21.23 57.51
C PRO A 1108 21.15 -20.31 57.28
N ALA A 1109 22.35 -20.77 57.67
CA ALA A 1109 23.61 -20.21 57.17
C ALA A 1109 24.73 -21.27 57.02
N LYS A 1110 25.23 -21.37 55.78
CA LYS A 1110 26.53 -21.91 55.29
C LYS A 1110 26.72 -23.41 54.99
N LYS A 1111 26.84 -23.64 53.68
CA LYS A 1111 27.95 -24.28 52.90
C LYS A 1111 28.27 -25.78 53.05
N MET A 1112 28.59 -26.35 51.87
CA MET A 1112 29.14 -27.69 51.54
C MET A 1112 28.07 -28.79 51.50
N TYR A 1113 27.90 -29.55 50.41
CA TYR A 1113 28.88 -30.46 49.81
C TYR A 1113 28.68 -30.69 48.29
N CYS A 1114 29.74 -31.21 47.67
CA CYS A 1114 29.76 -31.98 46.44
C CYS A 1114 28.59 -32.99 46.33
N ASN A 1115 28.09 -33.15 45.10
CA ASN A 1115 28.16 -34.42 44.36
C ASN A 1115 28.15 -34.11 42.86
#